data_AF-F8NXT0-F1
#
_entry.id   AF-F8NXT0-F1
#
_cell.length_a   1.000
_cell.length_b   1.000
_cell.length_c   1.000
_cell.angle_alpha   90.00
_cell.angle_beta   90.00
_cell.angle_gamma   90.00
#
_symmetry.space_group_name_H-M   'P 1'
#
loop_
_entity.id
_entity.type
_entity.pdbx_description
1 polymer ?
#
loop_
_entity_poly.entity_id
_entity_poly.type
_entity_poly.pdbx_seq_one_letter_code
_entity_poly.pdbx_strand_id
1 'polypeptide(L)'
;MPTKLGLLALLPTFFLKGYSTPVTSASAPIVDLGYAQYQGSVNTTTDITSFLGIRYANAPLGDLRFEAPQAPLTVPGVQQATTEPNECIQGNGGDASTNPLATMSKRAISQSEDCLFLNVYLPGSLPTESSGTGDLPVVVWIHGGGYAGGAASAYDGADLILDADKGVMVVLIQYRLGLFGFLSGTAAQQNGALNAGLLDQYFALQWVQEHISSFGGDPNRVTIWGQSAGAGSVLQQVVANGGNNQPPLFRAAMTSSTFLPSQFSYDDPLVEDVYSEVISQANCTSSTDTMSCLRGTDVNTLTTINNNIGSDAFYGTYAFVPVVDGTFIVERPSVTLGKGLANGEVLFSVTNTFEGRNFVDSGLTMDVTDYLAQLFPRLNAEQIEEAAYLYSYLETSLDQAIGVMGESVFICPTYLLQETFAGRGWKAEFAIPPGNHAEDIPYYFTSYPPGPTYDNTQFITSFSQSFMSIVRDLNPNAKFDPSNTTPPWSTYEQGNTQMLFNVTETGATDIHAFTTDEALLERCANSARASASGAMQVKSSSGNSKQRSCRDLHAHCDFNHRPGVEEPRIIERGKLGFSHRLGVLELYVYDGYSTPVASASGPTVDLGYAQYQGSVNTTTDITSFLGIRYAAAPFGDLRFEAPQSPPIVSGVQQAIAEPNECIQGPNSVGSTNPLANISKREVSQSEDCLFLNVYLPGSLPAQPIGDLPVIVWIHGGGYIQGAASAFDGADIIRDADYGVVVVLIQYRLGLFGFLSGTAVKENGALNAGLLDQTFALQWVQDHISGFGGDPERVTIWGESAGAGSVYQHIVANQGNTQPPLFRAAMTSSTFMPSQFYYNDPYVEDIYNEVVSQANCSSSANQLSCLRNASTDTLITVNNNVAADAFYGTYVLAPVVDGTFIVERPTVTLGKGLKNGDVLFSVTNTFEGREFVDSGLTMNITEYLAQLYPRLNAEQIAEAAYLYSYLETSLDQAIGVMGETIIICPTYFLQEAFAGQGWKGEFALPPGNHGQDIPYYFTSYPPGPSYDNTQFITSFSQSFMSIVRDLNPNAKFDPSNTTPPWTMWNQGNSEMLFNVTETGTPEIRTYTTDEALLERCAYWRSVSEYIGQ
;
A
#
# COMPACT_ATOMS: atom_id res chain seq x y z
N MET A 1 -8.88 7.30 56.24
CA MET A 1 -9.53 6.23 57.02
C MET A 1 -10.46 5.48 56.08
N PRO A 2 -10.60 4.15 56.15
CA PRO A 2 -9.79 3.17 56.90
C PRO A 2 -9.46 1.91 56.02
N THR A 3 -8.22 1.38 56.03
CA THR A 3 -7.75 0.17 56.77
C THR A 3 -8.43 -1.15 56.36
N LYS A 4 -7.77 -2.32 56.22
CA LYS A 4 -6.99 -3.05 57.25
C LYS A 4 -6.26 -4.28 56.70
N LEU A 5 -5.07 -4.53 57.27
CA LEU A 5 -4.44 -5.77 57.79
C LEU A 5 -4.44 -7.06 56.93
N GLY A 6 -3.40 -7.90 56.86
CA GLY A 6 -2.18 -8.17 57.66
C GLY A 6 -1.90 -9.69 57.56
N LEU A 7 -0.68 -10.22 57.41
CA LEU A 7 0.28 -10.52 58.49
C LEU A 7 1.63 -11.07 57.95
N LEU A 8 2.68 -10.88 58.76
CA LEU A 8 4.13 -11.14 58.58
C LEU A 8 4.63 -12.59 58.81
N ALA A 9 5.83 -12.88 58.28
CA ALA A 9 6.95 -13.55 58.99
C ALA A 9 8.31 -13.21 58.31
N LEU A 10 9.11 -12.24 58.78
CA LEU A 10 10.26 -12.30 59.72
C LEU A 10 11.49 -13.12 59.28
N LEU A 11 12.64 -12.44 59.08
CA LEU A 11 14.00 -12.77 59.60
C LEU A 11 14.96 -11.55 59.43
N PRO A 12 16.02 -11.41 60.24
CA PRO A 12 16.56 -10.12 60.70
C PRO A 12 17.82 -9.60 59.96
N THR A 13 17.99 -8.28 60.06
CA THR A 13 19.16 -7.47 59.64
C THR A 13 20.43 -7.74 60.45
N PHE A 14 21.58 -7.80 59.78
CA PHE A 14 22.90 -7.48 60.33
C PHE A 14 23.56 -6.35 59.51
N PHE A 15 24.10 -5.35 60.21
CA PHE A 15 24.81 -4.19 59.69
C PHE A 15 26.22 -4.55 59.19
N LEU A 16 26.61 -4.04 58.02
CA LEU A 16 28.01 -3.83 57.63
C LEU A 16 28.17 -2.42 57.04
N LYS A 17 29.12 -1.67 57.59
CA LYS A 17 29.55 -0.34 57.11
C LYS A 17 30.07 -0.44 55.68
N GLY A 18 29.33 0.11 54.71
CA GLY A 18 29.85 0.40 53.38
C GLY A 18 30.47 1.79 53.34
N TYR A 19 31.70 1.90 52.87
CA TYR A 19 32.29 3.16 52.42
C TYR A 19 31.42 3.72 51.28
N SER A 20 30.81 4.87 51.47
CA SER A 20 30.21 5.62 50.37
C SER A 20 31.34 6.27 49.58
N THR A 21 31.70 5.68 48.43
CA THR A 21 32.35 6.43 47.37
C THR A 21 31.34 7.45 46.82
N PRO A 22 31.73 8.70 46.57
CA PRO A 22 30.83 9.67 45.94
C PRO A 22 30.53 9.18 44.53
N VAL A 23 29.26 8.92 44.24
CA VAL A 23 28.77 8.77 42.86
C VAL A 23 28.81 10.17 42.26
N THR A 24 29.86 10.47 41.50
CA THR A 24 29.88 11.60 40.57
C THR A 24 28.83 11.32 39.49
N SER A 25 27.73 12.07 39.45
CA SER A 25 26.86 12.07 38.27
C SER A 25 27.71 12.57 37.10
N ALA A 26 27.97 11.72 36.10
CA ALA A 26 28.59 12.16 34.86
C ALA A 26 27.71 13.26 34.26
N SER A 27 28.27 14.44 34.00
CA SER A 27 27.57 15.50 33.28
C SER A 27 27.26 15.00 31.86
N ALA A 28 26.03 15.20 31.38
CA ALA A 28 25.66 14.81 30.03
C ALA A 28 26.59 15.45 28.97
N PRO A 29 26.99 14.70 27.93
CA PRO A 29 28.03 15.09 26.99
C PRO A 29 27.58 16.27 26.13
N ILE A 30 28.45 17.27 25.98
CA ILE A 30 28.22 18.45 25.14
C ILE A 30 29.31 18.51 24.08
N VAL A 31 28.91 18.62 22.81
CA VAL A 31 29.79 18.84 21.67
C VAL A 31 29.60 20.26 21.14
N ASP A 32 30.70 20.92 20.76
CA ASP A 32 30.68 22.25 20.16
C ASP A 32 31.08 22.14 18.69
N LEU A 33 30.16 22.48 17.79
CA LEU A 33 30.37 22.43 16.35
C LEU A 33 30.72 23.79 15.75
N GLY A 34 30.97 24.80 16.60
CA GLY A 34 31.22 26.19 16.20
C GLY A 34 29.95 26.97 15.88
N TYR A 35 29.02 26.40 15.11
CA TYR A 35 27.74 27.05 14.79
C TYR A 35 26.66 26.80 15.86
N ALA A 36 26.76 25.70 16.62
CA ALA A 36 25.87 25.37 17.73
C ALA A 36 26.56 24.40 18.70
N GLN A 37 26.10 24.39 19.95
CA GLN A 37 26.49 23.39 20.95
C GLN A 37 25.34 22.42 21.15
N TYR A 38 25.60 21.11 21.15
CA TYR A 38 24.58 20.08 21.33
C TYR A 38 24.87 19.24 22.56
N GLN A 39 23.84 18.94 23.34
CA GLN A 39 23.88 18.04 24.49
C GLN A 39 23.24 16.71 24.13
N GLY A 40 24.03 15.63 24.17
CA GLY A 40 23.58 14.26 23.89
C GLY A 40 23.20 13.48 25.15
N SER A 41 22.93 12.20 24.96
CA SER A 41 22.60 11.23 26.01
C SER A 41 23.62 10.08 26.02
N VAL A 42 23.84 9.47 27.19
CA VAL A 42 24.68 8.29 27.35
C VAL A 42 23.82 7.13 27.81
N ASN A 43 23.82 6.03 27.06
CA ASN A 43 23.27 4.77 27.51
C ASN A 43 24.32 4.05 28.37
N THR A 44 24.16 4.08 29.69
CA THR A 44 25.12 3.49 30.62
C THR A 44 25.18 1.95 30.57
N THR A 45 24.20 1.30 29.95
CA THR A 45 24.16 -0.17 29.81
C THR A 45 25.02 -0.63 28.64
N THR A 46 24.89 0.03 27.49
CA THR A 46 25.69 -0.28 26.29
C THR A 46 27.01 0.48 26.25
N ASP A 47 27.13 1.56 27.05
CA ASP A 47 28.25 2.51 27.01
C ASP A 47 28.40 3.08 25.59
N ILE A 48 27.28 3.59 25.08
CA ILE A 48 27.15 4.31 23.79
C ILE A 48 26.57 5.70 24.09
N THR A 49 27.18 6.72 23.50
CA THR A 49 26.68 8.10 23.51
C THR A 49 25.96 8.38 22.19
N SER A 50 24.81 9.05 22.26
CA SER A 50 24.01 9.44 21.10
C SER A 50 23.71 10.93 21.12
N PHE A 51 23.75 11.56 19.95
CA PHE A 51 23.26 12.90 19.68
C PHE A 51 22.20 12.80 18.58
N LEU A 52 20.93 12.95 18.97
CA LEU A 52 19.78 12.78 18.09
C LEU A 52 19.25 14.16 17.65
N GLY A 53 18.96 14.34 16.37
CA GLY A 53 18.38 15.59 15.85
C GLY A 53 19.38 16.75 15.70
N ILE A 54 20.63 16.48 15.31
CA ILE A 54 21.58 17.54 14.95
C ILE A 54 21.19 18.12 13.58
N ARG A 55 20.99 19.44 13.51
CA ARG A 55 20.66 20.12 12.26
C ARG A 55 21.91 20.25 11.39
N TYR A 56 21.99 19.52 10.28
CA TYR A 56 23.13 19.62 9.36
C TYR A 56 22.92 20.63 8.23
N ALA A 57 21.66 21.02 7.95
CA ALA A 57 21.32 22.07 6.99
C ALA A 57 20.24 23.02 7.53
N ASN A 58 20.17 24.23 6.97
CA ASN A 58 19.09 25.18 7.25
C ASN A 58 17.74 24.56 6.86
N ALA A 59 16.68 24.93 7.58
CA ALA A 59 15.33 24.45 7.29
C ALA A 59 14.94 24.86 5.85
N PRO A 60 14.52 23.92 4.98
CA PRO A 60 14.21 24.20 3.58
C PRO A 60 12.81 24.83 3.41
N LEU A 61 12.54 25.89 4.17
CA LEU A 61 11.26 26.58 4.24
C LEU A 61 11.23 27.85 3.37
N GLY A 62 10.04 28.25 2.93
CA GLY A 62 9.82 29.48 2.19
C GLY A 62 10.68 29.56 0.93
N ASP A 63 11.55 30.56 0.83
CA ASP A 63 12.43 30.75 -0.33
C ASP A 63 13.46 29.61 -0.50
N LEU A 64 13.77 28.86 0.57
CA LEU A 64 14.64 27.69 0.52
C LEU A 64 13.91 26.42 0.08
N ARG A 65 12.59 26.46 -0.09
CA ARG A 65 11.84 25.35 -0.66
C ARG A 65 12.27 25.14 -2.11
N PHE A 66 12.50 23.87 -2.45
CA PHE A 66 13.05 23.42 -3.74
C PHE A 66 14.45 23.96 -4.07
N GLU A 67 15.19 24.51 -3.10
CA GLU A 67 16.58 24.92 -3.28
C GLU A 67 17.57 23.87 -2.76
N ALA A 68 18.84 23.99 -3.14
CA ALA A 68 19.91 23.19 -2.56
C ALA A 68 20.04 23.51 -1.05
N PRO A 69 20.41 22.52 -0.21
CA PRO A 69 20.59 22.74 1.22
C PRO A 69 21.63 23.83 1.49
N GLN A 70 21.43 24.60 2.55
CA GLN A 70 22.34 25.65 2.99
C GLN A 70 22.87 25.37 4.39
N ALA A 71 24.01 25.97 4.74
CA ALA A 71 24.60 25.82 6.07
C ALA A 71 23.60 26.22 7.18
N PRO A 72 23.56 25.48 8.32
CA PRO A 72 22.72 25.84 9.45
C PRO A 72 23.01 27.25 9.97
N LEU A 73 21.98 27.89 10.52
CA LEU A 73 22.15 29.16 11.23
C LEU A 73 22.96 28.95 12.51
N THR A 74 23.76 29.95 12.89
CA THR A 74 24.44 29.96 14.19
C THR A 74 23.40 30.14 15.31
N VAL A 75 23.35 29.20 16.25
CA VAL A 75 22.41 29.23 17.38
C VAL A 75 23.17 29.37 18.69
N PRO A 76 22.90 30.40 19.51
CA PRO A 76 23.55 30.56 20.80
C PRO A 76 23.02 29.55 21.84
N GLY A 77 23.90 29.09 22.72
CA GLY A 77 23.56 28.19 23.82
C GLY A 77 23.49 26.71 23.43
N VAL A 78 23.23 25.87 24.43
CA VAL A 78 23.24 24.41 24.29
C VAL A 78 21.87 23.92 23.83
N GLN A 79 21.83 23.30 22.66
CA GLN A 79 20.66 22.65 22.08
C GLN A 79 20.55 21.21 22.60
N GLN A 80 19.33 20.71 22.78
CA GLN A 80 19.12 19.31 23.18
C GLN A 80 19.16 18.41 21.95
N ALA A 81 20.01 17.38 22.00
CA ALA A 81 20.12 16.34 20.98
C ALA A 81 19.82 14.97 21.60
N THR A 82 18.67 14.84 22.27
CA THR A 82 18.29 13.65 23.06
C THR A 82 17.00 13.00 22.60
N THR A 83 16.41 13.49 21.51
CA THR A 83 15.15 13.02 20.92
C THR A 83 15.24 13.00 19.41
N GLU A 84 14.53 12.07 18.77
CA GLU A 84 14.45 12.02 17.30
C GLU A 84 13.87 13.32 16.73
N PRO A 85 14.41 13.81 15.59
CA PRO A 85 13.88 14.97 14.90
C PRO A 85 12.59 14.64 14.13
N ASN A 86 11.97 15.67 13.55
CA ASN A 86 10.87 15.50 12.62
C ASN A 86 11.31 14.73 11.37
N GLU A 87 10.41 13.89 10.86
CA GLU A 87 10.60 13.22 9.58
C GLU A 87 10.36 14.19 8.42
N CYS A 88 10.97 13.93 7.27
CA CYS A 88 10.62 14.67 6.06
C CYS A 88 9.22 14.25 5.60
N ILE A 89 8.49 15.16 4.95
CA ILE A 89 7.16 14.87 4.41
C ILE A 89 7.24 13.72 3.39
N GLN A 90 6.38 12.71 3.56
CA GLN A 90 6.37 11.46 2.79
C GLN A 90 5.05 11.31 2.01
N GLY A 91 5.02 10.35 1.07
CA GLY A 91 3.78 9.81 0.50
C GLY A 91 3.09 8.84 1.47
N ASN A 92 1.76 8.68 1.41
CA ASN A 92 1.03 7.87 2.40
C ASN A 92 1.11 6.35 2.18
N GLY A 93 1.43 5.65 3.27
CA GLY A 93 0.98 4.32 3.68
C GLY A 93 0.57 4.39 5.16
N GLY A 94 -0.34 3.53 5.63
CA GLY A 94 -0.76 3.48 7.05
C GLY A 94 -0.17 2.26 7.74
N ASP A 95 0.82 2.46 8.62
CA ASP A 95 1.70 1.38 9.15
C ASP A 95 1.79 1.36 10.70
N ALA A 96 0.75 1.79 11.43
CA ALA A 96 0.82 1.85 12.89
C ALA A 96 0.91 0.45 13.54
N SER A 97 2.09 0.10 14.08
CA SER A 97 2.38 -1.19 14.72
C SER A 97 1.72 -1.40 16.11
N THR A 98 1.05 -0.38 16.66
CA THR A 98 0.31 -0.44 17.93
C THR A 98 -1.00 0.32 17.82
N ASN A 99 -2.02 -0.06 18.58
CA ASN A 99 -3.32 0.62 18.54
C ASN A 99 -3.18 2.02 19.19
N PRO A 100 -3.45 3.13 18.47
CA PRO A 100 -3.33 4.50 18.98
C PRO A 100 -4.31 4.80 20.14
N LEU A 101 -5.33 3.97 20.34
CA LEU A 101 -6.32 4.06 21.42
C LEU A 101 -5.92 3.29 22.69
N ALA A 102 -4.88 2.44 22.62
CA ALA A 102 -4.40 1.65 23.77
C ALA A 102 -3.45 2.46 24.68
N THR A 103 -2.72 3.43 24.14
CA THR A 103 -1.95 4.40 24.94
C THR A 103 -2.17 5.82 24.42
N MET A 104 -2.74 6.70 25.24
CA MET A 104 -3.01 8.11 24.91
C MET A 104 -1.73 8.99 24.89
N SER A 105 -0.54 8.40 24.75
CA SER A 105 0.74 9.10 24.85
C SER A 105 1.79 8.57 23.86
N LYS A 106 1.61 8.92 22.59
CA LYS A 106 2.61 9.24 21.55
C LYS A 106 1.89 9.10 20.21
N ARG A 107 1.29 10.19 19.74
CA ARG A 107 0.74 10.34 18.39
C ARG A 107 1.62 11.35 17.67
N ALA A 108 1.93 11.07 16.40
CA ALA A 108 2.89 11.72 15.52
C ALA A 108 4.37 11.42 15.82
N ILE A 109 5.04 10.72 14.90
CA ILE A 109 6.29 11.31 14.40
C ILE A 109 5.83 12.46 13.51
N SER A 110 6.15 13.69 13.90
CA SER A 110 5.67 14.87 13.19
C SER A 110 6.48 14.98 11.89
N GLN A 111 5.86 14.68 10.75
CA GLN A 111 6.43 15.04 9.45
C GLN A 111 6.45 16.57 9.33
N SER A 112 7.52 17.11 8.76
CA SER A 112 7.71 18.55 8.60
C SER A 112 8.57 18.83 7.38
N GLU A 113 8.39 20.00 6.75
CA GLU A 113 9.40 20.50 5.79
C GLU A 113 10.72 20.83 6.51
N ASP A 114 10.66 21.21 7.78
CA ASP A 114 11.84 21.35 8.62
C ASP A 114 12.29 19.98 9.14
N CYS A 115 13.05 19.26 8.31
CA CYS A 115 13.44 17.86 8.56
C CYS A 115 14.94 17.54 8.32
N LEU A 116 15.78 18.51 7.93
CA LEU A 116 17.19 18.27 7.58
C LEU A 116 18.09 18.11 8.82
N PHE A 117 17.96 16.94 9.45
CA PHE A 117 18.68 16.54 10.65
C PHE A 117 19.45 15.22 10.45
N LEU A 118 20.41 14.97 11.33
CA LEU A 118 21.12 13.70 11.44
C LEU A 118 21.30 13.29 12.90
N ASN A 119 21.52 12.00 13.09
CA ASN A 119 21.83 11.40 14.38
C ASN A 119 23.28 10.90 14.38
N VAL A 120 24.02 11.11 15.46
CA VAL A 120 25.40 10.63 15.64
C VAL A 120 25.48 9.72 16.85
N TYR A 121 26.02 8.51 16.66
CA TYR A 121 26.27 7.53 17.70
C TYR A 121 27.77 7.23 17.79
N LEU A 122 28.29 7.16 19.01
CA LEU A 122 29.69 6.86 19.29
C LEU A 122 29.85 5.94 20.51
N PRO A 123 30.86 5.06 20.54
CA PRO A 123 31.16 4.24 21.70
C PRO A 123 31.81 5.10 22.81
N GLY A 124 31.41 4.88 24.06
CA GLY A 124 32.00 5.53 25.21
C GLY A 124 31.65 7.02 25.32
N SER A 125 32.61 7.82 25.79
CA SER A 125 32.47 9.27 26.02
C SER A 125 33.15 10.09 24.92
N LEU A 126 32.74 11.36 24.77
CA LEU A 126 33.40 12.30 23.86
C LEU A 126 34.93 12.37 24.09
N PRO A 127 35.72 12.62 23.03
CA PRO A 127 37.16 12.80 23.16
C PRO A 127 37.50 13.96 24.12
N THR A 128 38.53 13.76 24.94
CA THR A 128 39.14 14.86 25.71
C THR A 128 40.32 15.43 24.93
N GLU A 129 40.72 16.69 25.17
CA GLU A 129 41.91 17.25 24.52
C GLU A 129 43.20 16.44 24.76
N SER A 130 43.23 15.58 25.80
CA SER A 130 44.32 14.67 26.12
C SER A 130 44.31 13.32 25.40
N SER A 131 43.23 12.93 24.71
CA SER A 131 43.08 11.59 24.10
C SER A 131 43.48 11.49 22.62
N GLY A 132 43.98 12.57 22.00
CA GLY A 132 44.32 12.57 20.56
C GLY A 132 43.09 12.69 19.66
N THR A 133 43.31 13.09 18.40
CA THR A 133 42.27 13.27 17.37
C THR A 133 41.60 11.94 17.00
N GLY A 134 40.32 12.01 16.59
CA GLY A 134 39.46 10.87 16.29
C GLY A 134 40.00 9.89 15.25
N ASP A 135 40.11 8.61 15.64
CA ASP A 135 40.63 7.51 14.81
C ASP A 135 39.53 6.51 14.38
N LEU A 136 38.28 6.70 14.82
CA LEU A 136 37.20 5.74 14.58
C LEU A 136 36.68 5.83 13.13
N PRO A 137 36.60 4.70 12.40
CA PRO A 137 35.83 4.61 11.17
C PRO A 137 34.38 5.07 11.36
N VAL A 138 33.85 5.75 10.34
CA VAL A 138 32.49 6.27 10.35
C VAL A 138 31.69 5.55 9.29
N VAL A 139 30.52 5.03 9.65
CA VAL A 139 29.51 4.61 8.68
C VAL A 139 28.38 5.64 8.65
N VAL A 140 28.06 6.13 7.46
CA VAL A 140 26.93 7.02 7.21
C VAL A 140 25.84 6.21 6.54
N TRP A 141 24.72 6.01 7.25
CA TRP A 141 23.56 5.28 6.77
C TRP A 141 22.59 6.21 6.05
N ILE A 142 22.17 5.81 4.84
CA ILE A 142 21.18 6.49 4.00
C ILE A 142 19.97 5.56 3.88
N HIS A 143 18.84 5.95 4.45
CA HIS A 143 17.63 5.11 4.44
C HIS A 143 16.99 4.98 3.05
N GLY A 144 16.26 3.89 2.86
CA GLY A 144 15.47 3.59 1.66
C GLY A 144 14.13 4.32 1.60
N GLY A 145 13.17 3.73 0.88
CA GLY A 145 11.78 4.21 0.74
C GLY A 145 11.44 4.82 -0.62
N GLY A 146 12.07 4.36 -1.70
CA GLY A 146 11.70 4.75 -3.07
C GLY A 146 11.88 6.23 -3.42
N TYR A 147 12.65 6.97 -2.62
CA TYR A 147 12.73 8.44 -2.64
C TYR A 147 11.43 9.16 -2.22
N ALA A 148 10.40 8.43 -1.77
CA ALA A 148 9.09 8.96 -1.40
C ALA A 148 8.75 8.79 0.10
N GLY A 149 9.45 7.89 0.81
CA GLY A 149 9.29 7.62 2.23
C GLY A 149 10.60 7.20 2.91
N GLY A 150 10.51 6.88 4.20
CA GLY A 150 11.62 6.42 5.05
C GLY A 150 12.19 7.49 5.98
N ALA A 151 12.83 7.04 7.06
CA ALA A 151 13.43 7.91 8.07
C ALA A 151 14.58 7.25 8.84
N ALA A 152 15.49 8.08 9.35
CA ALA A 152 16.58 7.73 10.26
C ALA A 152 16.08 7.22 11.61
N SER A 153 14.92 7.71 12.08
CA SER A 153 14.22 7.27 13.30
C SER A 153 13.85 5.79 13.27
N ALA A 154 13.78 5.16 12.08
CA ALA A 154 13.50 3.75 11.91
C ALA A 154 14.70 2.84 12.28
N TYR A 155 15.88 3.41 12.52
CA TYR A 155 17.12 2.66 12.75
C TYR A 155 17.81 3.11 14.05
N ASP A 156 18.29 2.17 14.85
CA ASP A 156 19.15 2.47 16.00
C ASP A 156 20.63 2.29 15.63
N GLY A 157 21.38 3.40 15.60
CA GLY A 157 22.81 3.36 15.31
C GLY A 157 23.62 2.59 16.36
N ALA A 158 23.08 2.36 17.56
CA ALA A 158 23.73 1.54 18.58
C ALA A 158 23.92 0.09 18.13
N ASP A 159 23.01 -0.46 17.31
CA ASP A 159 23.09 -1.84 16.82
C ASP A 159 24.39 -2.09 16.05
N LEU A 160 24.72 -1.20 15.10
CA LEU A 160 25.94 -1.30 14.31
C LEU A 160 27.21 -1.09 15.14
N ILE A 161 27.16 -0.25 16.17
CA ILE A 161 28.31 -0.06 17.09
C ILE A 161 28.53 -1.33 17.91
N LEU A 162 27.47 -1.97 18.39
CA LEU A 162 27.55 -3.22 19.14
C LEU A 162 28.03 -4.37 18.26
N ASP A 163 27.49 -4.50 17.04
CA ASP A 163 27.91 -5.50 16.06
C ASP A 163 29.40 -5.36 15.69
N ALA A 164 29.90 -4.13 15.62
CA ALA A 164 31.30 -3.85 15.31
C ALA A 164 32.26 -3.98 16.51
N ASP A 165 31.84 -4.53 17.65
CA ASP A 165 32.59 -4.57 18.92
C ASP A 165 33.11 -3.18 19.32
N LYS A 166 32.22 -2.18 19.23
CA LYS A 166 32.52 -0.76 19.50
C LYS A 166 33.62 -0.16 18.63
N GLY A 167 33.92 -0.77 17.48
CA GLY A 167 35.00 -0.38 16.59
C GLY A 167 34.66 0.70 15.56
N VAL A 168 33.43 1.22 15.55
CA VAL A 168 32.94 2.19 14.56
C VAL A 168 32.07 3.27 15.22
N MET A 169 31.84 4.37 14.49
CA MET A 169 30.79 5.35 14.77
C MET A 169 29.76 5.35 13.65
N VAL A 170 28.54 5.76 13.98
CA VAL A 170 27.39 5.71 13.06
C VAL A 170 26.76 7.08 12.94
N VAL A 171 26.46 7.47 11.71
CA VAL A 171 25.68 8.67 11.38
C VAL A 171 24.46 8.24 10.58
N LEU A 172 23.26 8.59 11.05
CA LEU A 172 22.01 8.34 10.33
C LEU A 172 21.48 9.69 9.83
N ILE A 173 21.11 9.82 8.55
CA ILE A 173 20.70 11.11 7.97
C ILE A 173 19.24 11.10 7.51
N GLN A 174 18.56 12.24 7.69
CA GLN A 174 17.33 12.58 6.97
C GLN A 174 17.68 13.25 5.63
N TYR A 175 16.79 13.17 4.64
CA TYR A 175 16.86 13.94 3.41
C TYR A 175 15.46 14.18 2.84
N ARG A 176 15.24 15.25 2.05
CA ARG A 176 13.93 15.53 1.45
C ARG A 176 13.49 14.43 0.49
N LEU A 177 12.20 14.13 0.51
CA LEU A 177 11.55 13.05 -0.23
C LEU A 177 10.44 13.59 -1.16
N GLY A 178 9.94 12.75 -2.06
CA GLY A 178 8.82 13.03 -2.95
C GLY A 178 8.99 14.32 -3.74
N LEU A 179 7.88 15.04 -3.91
CA LEU A 179 7.80 16.35 -4.52
C LEU A 179 8.80 17.35 -3.89
N PHE A 180 8.97 17.32 -2.57
CA PHE A 180 9.85 18.27 -1.87
C PHE A 180 11.34 18.03 -2.15
N GLY A 181 11.74 16.79 -2.41
CA GLY A 181 13.12 16.40 -2.68
C GLY A 181 13.46 16.27 -4.17
N PHE A 182 12.48 15.98 -5.03
CA PHE A 182 12.71 15.52 -6.39
C PHE A 182 11.82 16.18 -7.45
N LEU A 183 11.15 17.30 -7.13
CA LEU A 183 10.50 18.13 -8.15
C LEU A 183 11.52 18.52 -9.23
N SER A 184 11.22 18.14 -10.47
CA SER A 184 12.11 18.28 -11.62
C SER A 184 11.39 18.95 -12.78
N GLY A 185 12.14 19.52 -13.72
CA GLY A 185 11.62 20.31 -14.84
C GLY A 185 12.50 21.52 -15.13
N THR A 186 12.33 22.11 -16.31
CA THR A 186 13.11 23.27 -16.78
C THR A 186 12.97 24.46 -15.83
N ALA A 187 11.76 24.71 -15.31
CA ALA A 187 11.53 25.80 -14.36
C ALA A 187 12.22 25.55 -13.01
N ALA A 188 12.20 24.30 -12.51
CA ALA A 188 12.93 23.91 -11.30
C ALA A 188 14.45 24.01 -11.48
N GLN A 189 14.97 23.70 -12.68
CA GLN A 189 16.39 23.86 -13.00
C GLN A 189 16.84 25.33 -13.01
N GLN A 190 15.99 26.24 -13.49
CA GLN A 190 16.33 27.66 -13.64
C GLN A 190 16.26 28.43 -12.32
N ASN A 191 15.25 28.13 -11.49
CA ASN A 191 14.89 28.90 -10.30
C ASN A 191 14.71 28.03 -9.05
N GLY A 192 15.49 26.95 -8.95
CA GLY A 192 15.53 25.99 -7.86
C GLY A 192 16.71 25.05 -8.00
N ALA A 193 16.67 23.92 -7.29
CA ALA A 193 17.64 22.85 -7.39
C ALA A 193 16.95 21.53 -7.75
N LEU A 194 17.43 20.91 -8.83
CA LEU A 194 17.09 19.54 -9.16
C LEU A 194 17.73 18.59 -8.15
N ASN A 195 17.13 17.41 -7.96
CA ASN A 195 17.65 16.37 -7.07
C ASN A 195 17.96 16.88 -5.64
N ALA A 196 17.14 17.79 -5.12
CA ALA A 196 17.36 18.44 -3.84
C ALA A 196 17.58 17.43 -2.69
N GLY A 197 16.87 16.29 -2.69
CA GLY A 197 17.07 15.20 -1.74
C GLY A 197 18.46 14.52 -1.84
N LEU A 198 19.07 14.41 -3.02
CA LEU A 198 20.44 13.92 -3.16
C LEU A 198 21.47 14.98 -2.75
N LEU A 199 21.17 16.25 -3.00
CA LEU A 199 22.01 17.37 -2.56
C LEU A 199 21.99 17.48 -1.03
N ASP A 200 20.86 17.19 -0.38
CA ASP A 200 20.74 17.06 1.07
C ASP A 200 21.72 16.01 1.62
N GLN A 201 21.77 14.83 1.01
CA GLN A 201 22.69 13.76 1.40
C GLN A 201 24.16 14.17 1.16
N TYR A 202 24.45 14.79 0.01
CA TYR A 202 25.79 15.29 -0.30
C TYR A 202 26.25 16.34 0.73
N PHE A 203 25.36 17.23 1.13
CA PHE A 203 25.62 18.26 2.14
C PHE A 203 25.81 17.65 3.54
N ALA A 204 25.07 16.60 3.88
CA ALA A 204 25.29 15.83 5.11
C ALA A 204 26.69 15.18 5.12
N LEU A 205 27.17 14.67 3.98
CA LEU A 205 28.54 14.14 3.87
C LEU A 205 29.61 15.23 4.03
N GLN A 206 29.37 16.43 3.50
CA GLN A 206 30.24 17.59 3.75
C GLN A 206 30.26 17.96 5.24
N TRP A 207 29.09 17.95 5.89
CA TRP A 207 28.98 18.15 7.34
C TRP A 207 29.78 17.08 8.12
N VAL A 208 29.72 15.81 7.71
CA VAL A 208 30.51 14.74 8.33
C VAL A 208 32.00 15.02 8.18
N GLN A 209 32.46 15.40 6.98
CA GLN A 209 33.87 15.75 6.75
C GLN A 209 34.35 16.90 7.65
N GLU A 210 33.50 17.91 7.87
CA GLU A 210 33.85 19.08 8.67
C GLU A 210 33.81 18.80 10.18
N HIS A 211 32.82 18.05 10.66
CA HIS A 211 32.46 18.04 12.08
C HIS A 211 32.68 16.72 12.81
N ILE A 212 32.78 15.58 12.11
CA ILE A 212 32.75 14.25 12.78
C ILE A 212 33.95 14.02 13.70
N SER A 213 35.06 14.72 13.48
CA SER A 213 36.23 14.70 14.35
C SER A 213 35.95 15.22 15.76
N SER A 214 34.96 16.11 15.92
CA SER A 214 34.49 16.61 17.23
C SER A 214 33.82 15.53 18.06
N PHE A 215 33.35 14.46 17.41
CA PHE A 215 32.75 13.28 18.04
C PHE A 215 33.76 12.12 18.20
N GLY A 216 34.98 12.25 17.67
CA GLY A 216 36.00 11.18 17.71
C GLY A 216 36.11 10.33 16.45
N GLY A 217 35.46 10.73 15.36
CA GLY A 217 35.57 10.06 14.06
C GLY A 217 36.72 10.54 13.21
N ASP A 218 37.19 9.67 12.32
CA ASP A 218 38.18 10.02 11.31
C ASP A 218 37.46 10.40 9.99
N PRO A 219 37.48 11.68 9.56
CA PRO A 219 36.85 12.10 8.30
C PRO A 219 37.48 11.43 7.06
N ASN A 220 38.70 10.90 7.15
CA ASN A 220 39.33 10.13 6.07
C ASN A 220 38.87 8.67 6.02
N ARG A 221 38.12 8.20 7.03
CA ARG A 221 37.63 6.82 7.13
C ARG A 221 36.11 6.72 7.12
N VAL A 222 35.48 7.52 6.26
CA VAL A 222 34.02 7.53 6.06
C VAL A 222 33.62 6.47 5.02
N THR A 223 32.65 5.63 5.39
CA THR A 223 31.98 4.67 4.52
C THR A 223 30.51 5.07 4.41
N ILE A 224 29.99 5.17 3.18
CA ILE A 224 28.55 5.39 2.98
C ILE A 224 27.86 4.04 2.77
N TRP A 225 26.69 3.86 3.37
CA TRP A 225 25.89 2.65 3.24
C TRP A 225 24.43 3.03 3.09
N GLY A 226 23.74 2.45 2.12
CA GLY A 226 22.29 2.62 2.01
C GLY A 226 21.58 1.36 1.57
N GLN A 227 20.28 1.35 1.81
CA GLN A 227 19.36 0.27 1.46
C GLN A 227 18.29 0.77 0.48
N SER A 228 17.90 -0.03 -0.51
CA SER A 228 16.87 0.34 -1.50
C SER A 228 17.17 1.68 -2.19
N ALA A 229 16.26 2.66 -2.14
CA ALA A 229 16.52 4.02 -2.62
C ALA A 229 17.74 4.68 -1.96
N GLY A 230 18.07 4.34 -0.72
CA GLY A 230 19.33 4.73 -0.07
C GLY A 230 20.56 4.08 -0.72
N ALA A 231 20.44 2.82 -1.19
CA ALA A 231 21.48 2.17 -1.99
C ALA A 231 21.59 2.78 -3.40
N GLY A 232 20.45 3.20 -3.97
CA GLY A 232 20.39 4.02 -5.17
C GLY A 232 21.09 5.36 -4.99
N SER A 233 20.84 6.03 -3.87
CA SER A 233 21.53 7.23 -3.41
C SER A 233 23.04 7.02 -3.29
N VAL A 234 23.49 5.91 -2.70
CA VAL A 234 24.93 5.56 -2.67
C VAL A 234 25.49 5.46 -4.08
N LEU A 235 24.78 4.80 -5.02
CA LEU A 235 25.17 4.78 -6.44
C LEU A 235 25.24 6.20 -7.02
N GLN A 236 24.31 7.09 -6.71
CA GLN A 236 24.37 8.49 -7.14
C GLN A 236 25.56 9.25 -6.55
N GLN A 237 25.89 9.06 -5.28
CA GLN A 237 27.09 9.64 -4.66
C GLN A 237 28.39 9.10 -5.27
N VAL A 238 28.40 7.83 -5.69
CA VAL A 238 29.52 7.22 -6.41
C VAL A 238 29.73 7.88 -7.79
N VAL A 239 28.67 8.18 -8.54
CA VAL A 239 28.79 8.85 -9.86
C VAL A 239 28.73 10.38 -9.79
N ALA A 240 28.47 10.95 -8.61
CA ALA A 240 28.34 12.39 -8.42
C ALA A 240 29.54 13.17 -8.99
N ASN A 241 29.24 14.29 -9.65
CA ASN A 241 30.22 15.14 -10.33
C ASN A 241 31.08 14.36 -11.35
N GLY A 242 30.47 13.36 -12.01
CA GLY A 242 31.15 12.50 -12.99
C GLY A 242 32.16 11.53 -12.36
N GLY A 243 31.92 11.11 -11.12
CA GLY A 243 32.80 10.22 -10.36
C GLY A 243 34.13 10.87 -9.95
N ASN A 244 34.12 12.19 -9.73
CA ASN A 244 35.32 12.96 -9.40
C ASN A 244 35.09 14.04 -8.33
N ASN A 245 34.64 13.62 -7.15
CA ASN A 245 34.59 14.48 -5.97
C ASN A 245 36.01 14.79 -5.47
N GLN A 246 36.36 16.07 -5.43
CA GLN A 246 37.65 16.57 -4.94
C GLN A 246 37.43 17.70 -3.93
N PRO A 247 37.80 17.52 -2.64
CA PRO A 247 38.31 16.29 -2.04
C PRO A 247 37.26 15.16 -1.97
N PRO A 248 37.66 13.89 -1.81
CA PRO A 248 36.73 12.78 -1.58
C PRO A 248 35.92 12.99 -0.29
N LEU A 249 34.63 12.64 -0.32
CA LEU A 249 33.75 12.71 0.86
C LEU A 249 33.62 11.38 1.61
N PHE A 250 34.04 10.28 0.98
CA PHE A 250 34.04 8.93 1.55
C PHE A 250 35.11 8.08 0.85
N ARG A 251 35.58 7.05 1.55
CA ARG A 251 36.57 6.08 1.03
C ARG A 251 35.94 4.77 0.57
N ALA A 252 34.75 4.40 1.07
CA ALA A 252 34.08 3.15 0.73
C ALA A 252 32.57 3.36 0.56
N ALA A 253 31.98 2.53 -0.31
CA ALA A 253 30.54 2.53 -0.56
C ALA A 253 29.97 1.12 -0.29
N MET A 254 28.80 1.06 0.34
CA MET A 254 28.06 -0.17 0.56
C MET A 254 26.61 -0.03 0.08
N THR A 255 26.08 -1.04 -0.58
CA THR A 255 24.73 -1.02 -1.13
C THR A 255 23.97 -2.29 -0.77
N SER A 256 22.86 -2.15 -0.06
CA SER A 256 21.89 -3.24 0.13
C SER A 256 20.73 -3.03 -0.84
N SER A 257 20.69 -3.83 -1.91
CA SER A 257 19.68 -3.77 -2.97
C SER A 257 19.66 -2.43 -3.73
N THR A 258 20.62 -2.22 -4.65
CA THR A 258 20.78 -0.94 -5.38
C THR A 258 19.53 -0.59 -6.20
N PHE A 259 18.74 0.39 -5.75
CA PHE A 259 17.55 0.85 -6.47
C PHE A 259 17.88 1.90 -7.55
N LEU A 260 17.70 1.54 -8.83
CA LEU A 260 17.88 2.45 -9.96
C LEU A 260 16.62 2.46 -10.85
N PRO A 261 15.64 3.35 -10.58
CA PRO A 261 14.50 3.54 -11.48
C PRO A 261 14.93 4.23 -12.78
N SER A 262 14.01 4.39 -13.72
CA SER A 262 14.25 5.17 -14.94
C SER A 262 14.70 6.60 -14.61
N GLN A 263 15.88 7.00 -15.08
CA GLN A 263 16.43 8.35 -14.87
C GLN A 263 16.42 9.15 -16.18
N PHE A 264 15.38 9.95 -16.36
CA PHE A 264 15.26 10.86 -17.50
C PHE A 264 16.08 12.13 -17.29
N SER A 265 16.31 12.88 -18.38
CA SER A 265 16.87 14.24 -18.27
C SER A 265 15.81 15.17 -17.67
N TYR A 266 16.23 16.19 -16.95
CA TYR A 266 15.30 17.11 -16.27
C TYR A 266 14.33 17.82 -17.23
N ASP A 267 14.68 17.93 -18.51
CA ASP A 267 13.92 18.54 -19.60
C ASP A 267 13.24 17.48 -20.51
N ASP A 268 13.23 16.21 -20.09
CA ASP A 268 12.48 15.17 -20.80
C ASP A 268 10.97 15.48 -20.74
N PRO A 269 10.22 15.30 -21.85
CA PRO A 269 8.79 15.55 -21.87
C PRO A 269 7.99 14.89 -20.73
N LEU A 270 8.36 13.67 -20.30
CA LEU A 270 7.65 13.01 -19.20
C LEU A 270 7.88 13.71 -17.86
N VAL A 271 9.07 14.27 -17.65
CA VAL A 271 9.39 15.06 -16.45
C VAL A 271 8.66 16.40 -16.48
N GLU A 272 8.62 17.06 -17.64
CA GLU A 272 7.86 18.31 -17.83
C GLU A 272 6.35 18.11 -17.68
N ASP A 273 5.81 16.94 -18.05
CA ASP A 273 4.39 16.60 -17.85
C ASP A 273 4.07 16.47 -16.36
N VAL A 274 4.92 15.79 -15.57
CA VAL A 274 4.78 15.73 -14.10
C VAL A 274 4.90 17.12 -13.47
N TYR A 275 5.85 17.95 -13.92
CA TYR A 275 5.95 19.33 -13.47
C TYR A 275 4.68 20.14 -13.79
N SER A 276 4.15 19.99 -15.00
CA SER A 276 2.93 20.64 -15.47
C SER A 276 1.71 20.24 -14.64
N GLU A 277 1.66 19.00 -14.20
CA GLU A 277 0.63 18.50 -13.28
C GLU A 277 0.76 19.13 -11.89
N VAL A 278 1.98 19.19 -11.33
CA VAL A 278 2.23 19.86 -10.04
C VAL A 278 1.75 21.31 -10.06
N ILE A 279 2.11 22.08 -11.10
CA ILE A 279 1.67 23.49 -11.20
C ILE A 279 0.16 23.61 -11.46
N SER A 280 -0.46 22.61 -12.10
CA SER A 280 -1.92 22.56 -12.30
C SER A 280 -2.64 22.36 -10.98
N GLN A 281 -2.27 21.33 -10.22
CA GLN A 281 -2.87 21.02 -8.92
C GLN A 281 -2.57 22.11 -7.87
N ALA A 282 -1.43 22.80 -7.97
CA ALA A 282 -1.08 23.94 -7.11
C ALA A 282 -1.76 25.26 -7.50
N ASN A 283 -2.60 25.28 -8.56
CA ASN A 283 -3.19 26.50 -9.13
C ASN A 283 -2.14 27.56 -9.55
N CYS A 284 -0.96 27.13 -9.99
CA CYS A 284 0.14 27.98 -10.42
C CYS A 284 0.21 28.19 -11.95
N THR A 285 -0.73 27.65 -12.73
CA THR A 285 -0.73 27.71 -14.21
C THR A 285 -0.80 29.13 -14.80
N SER A 286 -1.42 30.07 -14.09
CA SER A 286 -1.47 31.48 -14.51
C SER A 286 -0.26 32.30 -14.08
N SER A 287 0.66 31.72 -13.29
CA SER A 287 1.86 32.41 -12.83
C SER A 287 2.90 32.49 -13.95
N THR A 288 3.53 33.65 -14.12
CA THR A 288 4.70 33.80 -14.99
C THR A 288 5.98 33.25 -14.35
N ASP A 289 5.96 33.04 -13.03
CA ASP A 289 7.02 32.40 -12.26
C ASP A 289 6.39 31.29 -11.41
N THR A 290 6.34 30.09 -11.99
CA THR A 290 5.70 28.93 -11.37
C THR A 290 6.46 28.48 -10.12
N MET A 291 7.79 28.59 -10.06
CA MET A 291 8.58 28.23 -8.88
C MET A 291 8.31 29.16 -7.70
N SER A 292 8.22 30.47 -7.94
CA SER A 292 7.82 31.43 -6.91
C SER A 292 6.41 31.15 -6.39
N CYS A 293 5.48 30.78 -7.26
CA CYS A 293 4.13 30.36 -6.88
C CYS A 293 4.14 29.09 -5.99
N LEU A 294 4.91 28.06 -6.37
CA LEU A 294 5.03 26.83 -5.58
C LEU A 294 5.68 27.08 -4.21
N ARG A 295 6.64 27.99 -4.10
CA ARG A 295 7.21 28.43 -2.80
C ARG A 295 6.19 29.13 -1.92
N GLY A 296 5.25 29.87 -2.52
CA GLY A 296 4.15 30.52 -1.82
C GLY A 296 2.96 29.61 -1.50
N THR A 297 2.96 28.37 -2.02
CA THR A 297 1.86 27.41 -1.82
C THR A 297 1.90 26.84 -0.40
N ASP A 298 0.73 26.57 0.19
CA ASP A 298 0.67 25.95 1.51
C ASP A 298 1.29 24.55 1.50
N VAL A 299 1.97 24.20 2.58
CA VAL A 299 2.64 22.89 2.71
C VAL A 299 1.64 21.75 2.57
N ASN A 300 0.43 21.85 3.12
CA ASN A 300 -0.55 20.77 3.06
C ASN A 300 -1.09 20.58 1.64
N THR A 301 -1.22 21.68 0.88
CA THR A 301 -1.54 21.61 -0.56
C THR A 301 -0.43 20.87 -1.31
N LEU A 302 0.84 21.20 -1.07
CA LEU A 302 1.96 20.48 -1.69
C LEU A 302 2.05 19.02 -1.25
N THR A 303 1.75 18.70 0.01
CA THR A 303 1.63 17.33 0.50
C THR A 303 0.50 16.57 -0.19
N THR A 304 -0.64 17.21 -0.41
CA THR A 304 -1.77 16.63 -1.15
C THR A 304 -1.35 16.33 -2.60
N ILE A 305 -0.68 17.27 -3.26
CA ILE A 305 -0.17 17.08 -4.63
C ILE A 305 0.87 15.95 -4.67
N ASN A 306 1.78 15.91 -3.69
CA ASN A 306 2.76 14.84 -3.54
C ASN A 306 2.08 13.47 -3.44
N ASN A 307 1.01 13.37 -2.65
CA ASN A 307 0.24 12.16 -2.48
C ASN A 307 -0.52 11.76 -3.74
N ASN A 308 -1.28 12.68 -4.36
CA ASN A 308 -2.07 12.41 -5.56
C ASN A 308 -1.20 11.89 -6.71
N ILE A 309 -0.08 12.58 -6.98
CA ILE A 309 0.83 12.19 -8.06
C ILE A 309 1.58 10.90 -7.70
N GLY A 310 1.89 10.70 -6.43
CA GLY A 310 2.50 9.47 -5.93
C GLY A 310 1.59 8.26 -6.06
N SER A 311 0.31 8.38 -5.71
CA SER A 311 -0.68 7.29 -5.74
C SER A 311 -1.04 6.84 -7.15
N ASP A 312 -0.95 7.77 -8.10
CA ASP A 312 -1.23 7.50 -9.52
C ASP A 312 -0.04 6.84 -10.24
N ALA A 313 1.14 6.75 -9.62
CA ALA A 313 2.31 6.10 -10.23
C ALA A 313 2.04 4.62 -10.55
N PHE A 314 2.71 4.09 -11.57
CA PHE A 314 2.61 2.67 -11.91
C PHE A 314 3.08 1.83 -10.72
N TYR A 315 2.36 0.75 -10.39
CA TYR A 315 2.65 -0.09 -9.23
C TYR A 315 4.15 -0.47 -9.15
N GLY A 316 4.75 -0.29 -7.97
CA GLY A 316 6.17 -0.54 -7.73
C GLY A 316 7.13 0.55 -8.26
N THR A 317 6.61 1.62 -8.86
CA THR A 317 7.39 2.78 -9.34
C THR A 317 7.03 4.05 -8.58
N TYR A 318 7.83 5.11 -8.78
CA TYR A 318 7.68 6.38 -8.08
C TYR A 318 7.74 7.53 -9.08
N ALA A 319 6.86 8.51 -8.93
CA ALA A 319 6.77 9.67 -9.83
C ALA A 319 7.90 10.68 -9.62
N PHE A 320 8.32 10.85 -8.36
CA PHE A 320 9.37 11.79 -7.97
C PHE A 320 10.66 11.03 -7.69
N VAL A 321 11.49 10.87 -8.72
CA VAL A 321 12.78 10.15 -8.67
C VAL A 321 13.91 11.03 -9.20
N PRO A 322 15.20 10.70 -8.96
CA PRO A 322 16.28 11.55 -9.41
C PRO A 322 16.40 11.60 -10.94
N VAL A 323 16.70 12.78 -11.48
CA VAL A 323 16.87 13.07 -12.90
C VAL A 323 18.33 13.36 -13.26
N VAL A 324 18.69 13.21 -14.54
CA VAL A 324 19.99 13.70 -15.04
C VAL A 324 19.93 15.23 -15.09
N ASP A 325 20.66 15.89 -14.19
CA ASP A 325 20.68 17.34 -14.04
C ASP A 325 21.85 18.04 -14.78
N GLY A 326 22.83 17.27 -15.27
CA GLY A 326 23.98 17.77 -16.02
C GLY A 326 25.11 18.37 -15.16
N THR A 327 24.98 18.33 -13.83
CA THR A 327 25.93 18.88 -12.86
C THR A 327 26.30 17.86 -11.77
N PHE A 328 25.40 17.57 -10.84
CA PHE A 328 25.57 16.56 -9.81
C PHE A 328 25.47 15.16 -10.44
N ILE A 329 24.37 14.89 -11.16
CA ILE A 329 24.25 13.74 -12.08
C ILE A 329 24.57 14.25 -13.49
N VAL A 330 25.85 14.20 -13.87
CA VAL A 330 26.36 14.72 -15.16
C VAL A 330 25.72 14.03 -16.36
N GLU A 331 25.52 12.73 -16.27
CA GLU A 331 24.92 11.87 -17.27
C GLU A 331 24.35 10.62 -16.59
N ARG A 332 23.66 9.75 -17.33
CA ARG A 332 23.10 8.51 -16.76
C ARG A 332 24.18 7.69 -16.05
N PRO A 333 23.93 7.14 -14.84
CA PRO A 333 24.93 6.39 -14.09
C PRO A 333 25.58 5.25 -14.88
N SER A 334 24.82 4.57 -15.73
CA SER A 334 25.36 3.50 -16.58
C SER A 334 26.46 3.97 -17.54
N VAL A 335 26.38 5.22 -18.00
CA VAL A 335 27.39 5.82 -18.88
C VAL A 335 28.63 6.23 -18.07
N THR A 336 28.46 6.83 -16.90
CA THR A 336 29.59 7.21 -16.02
C THR A 336 30.36 5.99 -15.53
N LEU A 337 29.63 4.98 -15.03
CA LEU A 337 30.21 3.70 -14.58
C LEU A 337 30.88 2.94 -15.73
N GLY A 338 30.29 2.94 -16.92
CA GLY A 338 30.87 2.35 -18.13
C GLY A 338 32.17 3.02 -18.60
N LYS A 339 32.43 4.27 -18.20
CA LYS A 339 33.72 4.97 -18.40
C LYS A 339 34.76 4.62 -17.32
N GLY A 340 34.38 3.82 -16.31
CA GLY A 340 35.22 3.51 -15.16
C GLY A 340 35.36 4.67 -14.17
N LEU A 341 34.47 5.67 -14.23
CA LEU A 341 34.49 6.83 -13.36
C LEU A 341 33.62 6.56 -12.12
N ALA A 342 34.21 6.67 -10.94
CA ALA A 342 33.54 6.42 -9.67
C ALA A 342 34.29 7.06 -8.50
N ASN A 343 33.55 7.59 -7.54
CA ASN A 343 34.06 7.97 -6.22
C ASN A 343 34.14 6.74 -5.30
N GLY A 344 35.16 6.68 -4.45
CA GLY A 344 35.36 5.60 -3.48
C GLY A 344 36.41 4.56 -3.91
N GLU A 345 37.11 4.00 -2.92
CA GLU A 345 38.20 3.03 -3.08
C GLU A 345 37.67 1.60 -3.24
N VAL A 346 36.66 1.22 -2.46
CA VAL A 346 36.06 -0.12 -2.46
C VAL A 346 34.54 -0.08 -2.45
N LEU A 347 33.93 -1.17 -2.92
CA LEU A 347 32.48 -1.37 -2.95
C LEU A 347 32.11 -2.70 -2.29
N PHE A 348 31.06 -2.71 -1.48
CA PHE A 348 30.41 -3.93 -1.01
C PHE A 348 28.92 -3.89 -1.34
N SER A 349 28.39 -4.91 -1.99
CA SER A 349 26.97 -4.95 -2.33
C SER A 349 26.32 -6.26 -1.92
N VAL A 350 25.09 -6.17 -1.45
CA VAL A 350 24.19 -7.32 -1.29
C VAL A 350 22.91 -7.09 -2.11
N THR A 351 22.32 -8.16 -2.59
CA THR A 351 20.95 -8.18 -3.15
C THR A 351 20.19 -9.32 -2.49
N ASN A 352 18.88 -9.18 -2.36
CA ASN A 352 17.98 -10.27 -2.00
C ASN A 352 17.68 -11.12 -3.26
N THR A 353 17.31 -12.39 -3.09
CA THR A 353 17.03 -13.28 -4.23
C THR A 353 15.80 -12.83 -5.04
N PHE A 354 14.75 -12.34 -4.39
CA PHE A 354 13.48 -11.95 -5.01
C PHE A 354 13.18 -10.45 -4.83
N GLU A 355 14.10 -9.60 -5.29
CA GLU A 355 13.97 -8.13 -5.18
C GLU A 355 12.65 -7.59 -5.76
N GLY A 356 12.16 -8.16 -6.87
CA GLY A 356 11.01 -7.62 -7.59
C GLY A 356 9.65 -7.93 -6.97
N ARG A 357 9.55 -8.91 -6.06
CA ARG A 357 8.25 -9.45 -5.62
C ARG A 357 7.36 -8.41 -4.95
N ASN A 358 7.95 -7.53 -4.15
CA ASN A 358 7.22 -6.49 -3.43
C ASN A 358 6.75 -5.34 -4.34
N PHE A 359 7.27 -5.27 -5.57
CA PHE A 359 7.07 -4.15 -6.50
C PHE A 359 6.27 -4.55 -7.74
N VAL A 360 5.69 -5.75 -7.76
CA VAL A 360 4.76 -6.19 -8.80
C VAL A 360 3.42 -6.50 -8.17
N ASP A 361 2.35 -6.01 -8.78
CA ASP A 361 0.99 -6.30 -8.32
C ASP A 361 0.76 -7.81 -8.35
N SER A 362 0.44 -8.41 -7.21
CA SER A 362 0.14 -9.85 -7.12
C SER A 362 -1.07 -10.25 -7.96
N GLY A 363 -1.96 -9.30 -8.29
CA GLY A 363 -3.10 -9.45 -9.18
C GLY A 363 -2.81 -9.16 -10.66
N LEU A 364 -1.54 -9.03 -11.07
CA LEU A 364 -1.16 -8.65 -12.45
C LEU A 364 -1.89 -9.47 -13.52
N THR A 365 -2.74 -8.79 -14.31
CA THR A 365 -3.48 -9.41 -15.43
C THR A 365 -2.85 -9.15 -16.80
N MET A 366 -1.90 -8.21 -16.88
CA MET A 366 -1.23 -7.86 -18.13
C MET A 366 -0.12 -8.87 -18.45
N ASP A 367 0.09 -9.12 -19.75
CA ASP A 367 1.24 -9.92 -20.16
C ASP A 367 2.55 -9.15 -19.95
N VAL A 368 3.68 -9.85 -20.04
CA VAL A 368 4.99 -9.24 -19.79
C VAL A 368 5.33 -8.15 -20.81
N THR A 369 4.81 -8.20 -22.04
CA THR A 369 5.08 -7.16 -23.05
C THR A 369 4.34 -5.87 -22.72
N ASP A 370 3.09 -5.96 -22.31
CA ASP A 370 2.31 -4.82 -21.80
C ASP A 370 2.94 -4.28 -20.51
N TYR A 371 3.34 -5.16 -19.58
CA TYR A 371 4.05 -4.76 -18.36
C TYR A 371 5.33 -3.98 -18.65
N LEU A 372 6.17 -4.46 -19.57
CA LEU A 372 7.38 -3.77 -20.00
C LEU A 372 7.08 -2.43 -20.67
N ALA A 373 6.00 -2.34 -21.46
CA ALA A 373 5.57 -1.09 -22.07
C ALA A 373 5.14 -0.05 -21.01
N GLN A 374 4.47 -0.50 -19.95
CA GLN A 374 4.13 0.36 -18.80
C GLN A 374 5.38 0.74 -18.00
N LEU A 375 6.25 -0.21 -17.66
CA LEU A 375 7.43 0.03 -16.83
C LEU A 375 8.46 0.93 -17.53
N PHE A 376 8.63 0.77 -18.84
CA PHE A 376 9.60 1.52 -19.64
C PHE A 376 8.94 2.18 -20.87
N PRO A 377 8.22 3.29 -20.69
CA PRO A 377 7.40 3.92 -21.74
C PRO A 377 8.19 4.49 -22.93
N ARG A 378 9.53 4.49 -22.85
CA ARG A 378 10.42 4.91 -23.95
C ARG A 378 10.92 3.76 -24.82
N LEU A 379 10.67 2.50 -24.46
CA LEU A 379 11.00 1.37 -25.32
C LEU A 379 10.05 1.29 -26.50
N ASN A 380 10.58 0.98 -27.68
CA ASN A 380 9.75 0.67 -28.84
C ASN A 380 9.30 -0.81 -28.82
N ALA A 381 8.34 -1.16 -29.67
CA ALA A 381 7.77 -2.51 -29.71
C ALA A 381 8.81 -3.63 -29.94
N GLU A 382 9.83 -3.40 -30.77
CA GLU A 382 10.89 -4.40 -31.00
C GLU A 382 11.71 -4.62 -29.73
N GLN A 383 12.05 -3.54 -29.01
CA GLN A 383 12.78 -3.62 -27.75
C GLN A 383 11.96 -4.28 -26.63
N ILE A 384 10.65 -4.06 -26.60
CA ILE A 384 9.74 -4.68 -25.64
C ILE A 384 9.69 -6.18 -25.87
N GLU A 385 9.53 -6.63 -27.12
CA GLU A 385 9.52 -8.05 -27.48
C GLU A 385 10.86 -8.73 -27.16
N GLU A 386 11.98 -8.05 -27.47
CA GLU A 386 13.31 -8.54 -27.12
C GLU A 386 13.49 -8.67 -25.60
N ALA A 387 13.03 -7.69 -24.82
CA ALA A 387 13.10 -7.74 -23.36
C ALA A 387 12.19 -8.83 -22.78
N ALA A 388 10.96 -8.98 -23.28
CA ALA A 388 10.02 -10.02 -22.87
C ALA A 388 10.59 -11.43 -23.11
N TYR A 389 11.25 -11.64 -24.25
CA TYR A 389 11.89 -12.90 -24.59
C TYR A 389 12.97 -13.33 -23.57
N LEU A 390 13.67 -12.38 -22.94
CA LEU A 390 14.68 -12.70 -21.92
C LEU A 390 14.09 -13.38 -20.67
N TYR A 391 12.80 -13.22 -20.42
CA TYR A 391 12.10 -13.78 -19.26
C TYR A 391 11.15 -14.92 -19.64
N SER A 392 11.06 -15.31 -20.91
CA SER A 392 10.11 -16.33 -21.39
C SER A 392 10.38 -17.75 -20.84
N TYR A 393 11.47 -17.94 -20.09
CA TYR A 393 11.76 -19.18 -19.38
C TYR A 393 10.94 -19.33 -18.08
N LEU A 394 10.37 -18.24 -17.58
CA LEU A 394 9.45 -18.23 -16.44
C LEU A 394 8.02 -18.53 -16.91
N GLU A 395 7.29 -19.32 -16.12
CA GLU A 395 6.03 -19.94 -16.54
C GLU A 395 4.86 -18.95 -16.63
N THR A 396 4.77 -17.99 -15.71
CA THR A 396 3.64 -17.05 -15.61
C THR A 396 4.06 -15.61 -15.93
N SER A 397 3.12 -14.80 -16.41
CA SER A 397 3.37 -13.36 -16.65
C SER A 397 3.69 -12.61 -15.35
N LEU A 398 3.15 -13.05 -14.21
CA LEU A 398 3.49 -12.52 -12.90
C LEU A 398 4.96 -12.80 -12.56
N ASP A 399 5.43 -14.04 -12.70
CA ASP A 399 6.83 -14.38 -12.45
C ASP A 399 7.77 -13.64 -13.40
N GLN A 400 7.37 -13.52 -14.67
CA GLN A 400 8.10 -12.73 -15.66
C GLN A 400 8.21 -11.27 -15.25
N ALA A 401 7.12 -10.64 -14.81
CA ALA A 401 7.11 -9.26 -14.34
C ALA A 401 7.95 -9.08 -13.06
N ILE A 402 7.88 -10.02 -12.11
CA ILE A 402 8.72 -10.05 -10.91
C ILE A 402 10.20 -10.13 -11.29
N GLY A 403 10.55 -11.01 -12.24
CA GLY A 403 11.89 -11.13 -12.79
C GLY A 403 12.36 -9.83 -13.46
N VAL A 404 11.53 -9.24 -14.32
CA VAL A 404 11.80 -7.95 -14.98
C VAL A 404 12.06 -6.86 -13.95
N MET A 405 11.17 -6.69 -12.97
CA MET A 405 11.28 -5.67 -11.94
C MET A 405 12.54 -5.86 -11.08
N GLY A 406 12.73 -7.07 -10.55
CA GLY A 406 13.88 -7.39 -9.70
C GLY A 406 15.22 -7.20 -10.42
N GLU A 407 15.32 -7.69 -11.65
CA GLU A 407 16.57 -7.60 -12.41
C GLU A 407 16.85 -6.19 -12.93
N SER A 408 15.87 -5.53 -13.55
CA SER A 408 16.09 -4.25 -14.22
C SER A 408 16.27 -3.07 -13.25
N VAL A 409 15.64 -3.12 -12.07
CA VAL A 409 15.60 -2.01 -11.11
C VAL A 409 16.55 -2.20 -9.93
N PHE A 410 16.89 -3.46 -9.57
CA PHE A 410 17.71 -3.77 -8.38
C PHE A 410 19.00 -4.54 -8.72
N ILE A 411 18.87 -5.77 -9.22
CA ILE A 411 19.98 -6.71 -9.34
C ILE A 411 21.00 -6.27 -10.39
N CYS A 412 20.57 -5.94 -11.61
CA CYS A 412 21.48 -5.52 -12.68
C CYS A 412 22.17 -4.18 -12.40
N PRO A 413 21.50 -3.16 -11.83
CA PRO A 413 22.18 -1.97 -11.32
C PRO A 413 23.29 -2.26 -10.32
N THR A 414 23.11 -3.24 -9.42
CA THR A 414 24.18 -3.68 -8.52
C THR A 414 25.36 -4.29 -9.28
N TYR A 415 25.11 -5.14 -10.27
CA TYR A 415 26.20 -5.70 -11.10
C TYR A 415 26.96 -4.63 -11.88
N LEU A 416 26.25 -3.66 -12.45
CA LEU A 416 26.85 -2.54 -13.17
C LEU A 416 27.79 -1.73 -12.26
N LEU A 417 27.38 -1.48 -11.02
CA LEU A 417 28.22 -0.84 -10.02
C LEU A 417 29.44 -1.70 -9.68
N GLN A 418 29.25 -3.01 -9.49
CA GLN A 418 30.33 -3.96 -9.18
C GLN A 418 31.39 -4.07 -10.28
N GLU A 419 31.00 -3.98 -11.55
CA GLU A 419 31.95 -4.01 -12.67
C GLU A 419 32.93 -2.83 -12.65
N THR A 420 32.50 -1.63 -12.23
CA THR A 420 33.37 -0.46 -12.09
C THR A 420 34.38 -0.60 -10.92
N PHE A 421 34.07 -1.47 -9.96
CA PHE A 421 34.93 -1.81 -8.82
C PHE A 421 35.59 -3.18 -8.98
N ALA A 422 35.67 -3.73 -10.18
CA ALA A 422 36.31 -5.02 -10.43
C ALA A 422 37.73 -5.10 -9.81
N GLY A 423 37.99 -6.16 -9.05
CA GLY A 423 39.24 -6.37 -8.32
C GLY A 423 39.37 -5.58 -7.01
N ARG A 424 38.38 -4.76 -6.65
CA ARG A 424 38.34 -3.93 -5.43
C ARG A 424 36.91 -3.82 -4.84
N GLY A 425 36.03 -4.76 -5.17
CA GLY A 425 34.67 -4.83 -4.65
C GLY A 425 34.24 -6.25 -4.32
N TRP A 426 33.20 -6.40 -3.52
CA TRP A 426 32.62 -7.69 -3.10
C TRP A 426 31.11 -7.67 -3.26
N LYS A 427 30.55 -8.80 -3.71
CA LYS A 427 29.12 -8.99 -3.94
C LYS A 427 28.62 -10.20 -3.15
N ALA A 428 27.48 -10.05 -2.48
CA ALA A 428 26.74 -11.11 -1.81
C ALA A 428 25.29 -11.20 -2.30
N GLU A 429 24.69 -12.35 -2.09
CA GLU A 429 23.26 -12.60 -2.22
C GLU A 429 22.71 -13.07 -0.88
N PHE A 430 21.65 -12.42 -0.42
CA PHE A 430 20.86 -12.82 0.74
C PHE A 430 19.66 -13.62 0.25
N ALA A 431 19.57 -14.88 0.68
CA ALA A 431 18.63 -15.86 0.14
C ALA A 431 17.84 -16.59 1.23
N ILE A 432 17.80 -16.07 2.46
CA ILE A 432 16.94 -16.62 3.51
C ILE A 432 15.48 -16.48 3.05
N PRO A 433 14.72 -17.59 2.93
CA PRO A 433 13.34 -17.52 2.44
C PRO A 433 12.44 -16.61 3.30
N PRO A 434 11.52 -15.86 2.67
CA PRO A 434 11.21 -15.87 1.24
C PRO A 434 12.21 -15.09 0.36
N GLY A 435 13.14 -14.32 0.93
CA GLY A 435 14.24 -13.66 0.22
C GLY A 435 13.78 -12.42 -0.54
N ASN A 436 12.76 -11.72 -0.03
CA ASN A 436 12.22 -10.53 -0.66
C ASN A 436 13.08 -9.29 -0.36
N HIS A 437 12.83 -8.22 -1.10
CA HIS A 437 13.46 -6.93 -0.85
C HIS A 437 13.32 -6.49 0.62
N ALA A 438 14.43 -6.05 1.21
CA ALA A 438 14.55 -5.53 2.59
C ALA A 438 14.55 -6.56 3.72
N GLU A 439 14.41 -7.86 3.44
CA GLU A 439 14.45 -8.91 4.48
C GLU A 439 15.85 -9.11 5.10
N ASP A 440 16.88 -8.50 4.51
CA ASP A 440 18.24 -8.46 5.04
C ASP A 440 18.45 -7.41 6.16
N ILE A 441 17.58 -6.41 6.30
CA ILE A 441 17.74 -5.30 7.26
C ILE A 441 17.88 -5.78 8.72
N PRO A 442 17.01 -6.68 9.23
CA PRO A 442 17.07 -7.09 10.64
C PRO A 442 18.37 -7.81 11.02
N TYR A 443 19.14 -8.27 10.03
CA TYR A 443 20.40 -8.95 10.25
C TYR A 443 21.57 -7.99 10.52
N TYR A 444 21.44 -6.69 10.26
CA TYR A 444 22.43 -5.68 10.66
C TYR A 444 21.85 -4.53 11.49
N PHE A 445 20.53 -4.32 11.50
CA PHE A 445 19.84 -3.54 12.53
C PHE A 445 18.98 -4.46 13.39
N THR A 446 19.55 -5.01 14.46
CA THR A 446 18.91 -6.03 15.29
C THR A 446 17.67 -5.55 16.05
N SER A 447 17.50 -4.23 16.18
CA SER A 447 16.31 -3.60 16.76
C SER A 447 15.22 -3.30 15.72
N TYR A 448 15.48 -3.49 14.42
CA TYR A 448 14.54 -3.22 13.34
C TYR A 448 13.43 -4.30 13.30
N PRO A 449 12.14 -3.92 13.33
CA PRO A 449 11.03 -4.87 13.25
C PRO A 449 10.63 -5.19 11.79
N PRO A 450 10.20 -6.43 11.48
CA PRO A 450 10.31 -7.63 12.32
C PRO A 450 11.77 -8.07 12.45
N GLY A 451 12.13 -8.73 13.57
CA GLY A 451 13.47 -9.29 13.75
C GLY A 451 13.82 -10.37 12.71
N PRO A 452 15.06 -10.90 12.72
CA PRO A 452 15.52 -11.91 11.76
C PRO A 452 14.58 -13.13 11.66
N THR A 453 14.14 -13.48 10.46
CA THR A 453 13.27 -14.66 10.22
C THR A 453 14.00 -15.98 10.49
N TYR A 454 15.31 -16.00 10.24
CA TYR A 454 16.23 -17.07 10.65
C TYR A 454 17.15 -16.57 11.76
N ASP A 455 16.72 -16.72 13.02
CA ASP A 455 17.48 -16.36 14.22
C ASP A 455 18.56 -17.40 14.54
N ASN A 456 19.73 -17.22 13.92
CA ASN A 456 20.91 -18.01 14.19
C ASN A 456 22.11 -17.07 14.40
N THR A 457 22.61 -17.01 15.63
CA THR A 457 23.68 -16.08 16.01
C THR A 457 24.91 -16.19 15.11
N GLN A 458 25.36 -17.41 14.76
CA GLN A 458 26.52 -17.59 13.89
C GLN A 458 26.26 -17.08 12.47
N PHE A 459 25.06 -17.29 11.94
CA PHE A 459 24.66 -16.76 10.64
C PHE A 459 24.60 -15.23 10.66
N ILE A 460 23.88 -14.67 11.64
CA ILE A 460 23.74 -13.22 11.82
C ILE A 460 25.12 -12.58 11.93
N THR A 461 25.99 -13.05 12.83
CA THR A 461 27.35 -12.54 12.97
C THR A 461 28.19 -12.71 11.70
N SER A 462 28.01 -13.81 10.95
CA SER A 462 28.73 -13.99 9.68
C SER A 462 28.28 -12.98 8.63
N PHE A 463 27.00 -12.65 8.59
CA PHE A 463 26.42 -11.68 7.65
C PHE A 463 26.77 -10.25 8.06
N SER A 464 26.38 -9.80 9.26
CA SER A 464 26.55 -8.43 9.76
C SER A 464 28.01 -7.99 9.81
N GLN A 465 28.90 -8.85 10.35
CA GLN A 465 30.32 -8.53 10.45
C GLN A 465 30.95 -8.28 9.09
N SER A 466 30.47 -8.91 8.01
CA SER A 466 31.03 -8.70 6.67
C SER A 466 30.96 -7.22 6.26
N PHE A 467 29.88 -6.52 6.63
CA PHE A 467 29.73 -5.08 6.41
C PHE A 467 30.64 -4.27 7.35
N MET A 468 30.66 -4.59 8.65
CA MET A 468 31.49 -3.85 9.62
C MET A 468 32.99 -4.01 9.36
N SER A 469 33.42 -5.13 8.80
CA SER A 469 34.80 -5.37 8.37
C SER A 469 35.19 -4.52 7.15
N ILE A 470 34.24 -4.19 6.25
CA ILE A 470 34.48 -3.18 5.21
C ILE A 470 34.69 -1.80 5.85
N VAL A 471 33.81 -1.40 6.78
CA VAL A 471 33.91 -0.08 7.44
C VAL A 471 35.25 0.07 8.14
N ARG A 472 35.70 -0.95 8.87
CA ARG A 472 36.96 -0.94 9.63
C ARG A 472 38.18 -1.06 8.72
N ASP A 473 38.22 -2.11 7.90
CA ASP A 473 39.43 -2.64 7.28
C ASP A 473 39.41 -2.63 5.74
N LEU A 474 38.33 -2.13 5.12
CA LEU A 474 38.11 -2.16 3.67
C LEU A 474 38.12 -3.57 3.06
N ASN A 475 37.85 -4.60 3.87
CA ASN A 475 37.91 -5.99 3.45
C ASN A 475 36.96 -6.86 4.29
N PRO A 476 35.97 -7.55 3.69
CA PRO A 476 35.00 -8.34 4.45
C PRO A 476 35.61 -9.63 5.02
N ASN A 477 36.82 -10.00 4.60
CA ASN A 477 37.56 -11.14 5.15
C ASN A 477 38.26 -10.83 6.48
N ALA A 478 38.34 -9.56 6.88
CA ALA A 478 38.82 -9.23 8.21
C ALA A 478 37.80 -9.76 9.22
N LYS A 479 38.27 -10.48 10.24
CA LYS A 479 37.41 -11.07 11.27
C LYS A 479 37.84 -10.55 12.63
N PHE A 480 36.95 -9.83 13.31
CA PHE A 480 37.16 -9.38 14.68
C PHE A 480 36.29 -10.14 15.69
N ASP A 481 35.36 -10.98 15.20
CA ASP A 481 34.57 -11.91 16.01
C ASP A 481 34.93 -13.35 15.61
N PRO A 482 35.34 -14.21 16.55
CA PRO A 482 35.73 -15.59 16.26
C PRO A 482 34.58 -16.50 15.82
N SER A 483 33.32 -16.10 16.05
CA SER A 483 32.12 -16.84 15.64
C SER A 483 31.78 -16.65 14.16
N ASN A 484 32.36 -15.65 13.48
CA ASN A 484 32.18 -15.44 12.04
C ASN A 484 32.80 -16.59 11.24
N THR A 485 31.94 -17.36 10.58
CA THR A 485 32.30 -18.54 9.79
C THR A 485 32.36 -18.30 8.29
N THR A 486 32.27 -17.06 7.79
CA THR A 486 32.36 -16.79 6.34
C THR A 486 33.63 -17.43 5.74
N PRO A 487 33.51 -18.17 4.63
CA PRO A 487 34.67 -18.68 3.92
C PRO A 487 35.44 -17.51 3.25
N PRO A 488 36.68 -17.76 2.76
CA PRO A 488 37.41 -16.75 2.00
C PRO A 488 36.57 -16.18 0.87
N TRP A 489 36.44 -14.86 0.84
CA TRP A 489 35.62 -14.09 -0.09
C TRP A 489 36.50 -13.31 -1.04
N SER A 490 36.64 -13.82 -2.26
CA SER A 490 37.35 -13.15 -3.34
C SER A 490 36.67 -11.85 -3.73
N THR A 491 37.45 -10.87 -4.18
CA THR A 491 36.90 -9.70 -4.86
C THR A 491 36.14 -10.12 -6.12
N TYR A 492 35.11 -9.36 -6.46
CA TYR A 492 34.34 -9.55 -7.67
C TYR A 492 35.20 -9.22 -8.89
N GLU A 493 35.32 -10.18 -9.81
CA GLU A 493 35.94 -10.02 -11.12
C GLU A 493 35.06 -10.68 -12.17
N GLN A 494 34.46 -9.90 -13.08
CA GLN A 494 33.73 -10.37 -14.28
C GLN A 494 32.84 -11.62 -14.05
N GLY A 495 31.97 -11.60 -13.03
CA GLY A 495 30.95 -12.65 -12.82
C GLY A 495 31.38 -13.90 -12.05
N ASN A 496 32.64 -13.99 -11.61
CA ASN A 496 33.22 -15.29 -11.23
C ASN A 496 32.88 -15.80 -9.82
N THR A 497 32.69 -14.94 -8.80
CA THR A 497 32.35 -15.40 -7.43
C THR A 497 31.65 -14.32 -6.60
N GLN A 498 30.51 -14.66 -6.00
CA GLN A 498 29.81 -13.89 -4.96
C GLN A 498 29.52 -14.77 -3.73
N MET A 499 29.23 -14.17 -2.58
CA MET A 499 28.90 -14.93 -1.35
C MET A 499 27.40 -15.16 -1.24
N LEU A 500 26.97 -16.40 -1.06
CA LEU A 500 25.59 -16.73 -0.71
C LEU A 500 25.43 -16.76 0.80
N PHE A 501 24.36 -16.15 1.30
CA PHE A 501 23.88 -16.29 2.66
C PHE A 501 22.47 -16.91 2.62
N ASN A 502 22.40 -18.21 2.89
CA ASN A 502 21.18 -19.01 2.76
C ASN A 502 21.03 -19.99 3.95
N VAL A 503 19.91 -20.72 3.94
CA VAL A 503 19.60 -21.86 4.78
C VAL A 503 19.28 -23.06 3.89
N THR A 504 19.75 -24.25 4.27
CA THR A 504 19.42 -25.49 3.56
C THR A 504 17.95 -25.87 3.78
N GLU A 505 17.40 -26.77 2.95
CA GLU A 505 16.06 -27.34 3.14
C GLU A 505 15.85 -27.96 4.54
N THR A 506 16.92 -28.38 5.21
CA THR A 506 16.88 -28.96 6.56
C THR A 506 17.00 -27.91 7.67
N GLY A 507 17.01 -26.61 7.34
CA GLY A 507 17.15 -25.52 8.30
C GLY A 507 18.58 -25.26 8.78
N ALA A 508 19.61 -25.76 8.08
CA ALA A 508 21.01 -25.55 8.47
C ALA A 508 21.62 -24.34 7.76
N THR A 509 22.50 -23.61 8.44
CA THR A 509 23.24 -22.48 7.84
C THR A 509 23.99 -22.89 6.58
N ASP A 510 23.79 -22.16 5.49
CA ASP A 510 24.47 -22.32 4.22
C ASP A 510 25.14 -21.01 3.79
N ILE A 511 26.46 -20.91 4.05
CA ILE A 511 27.27 -19.75 3.66
C ILE A 511 28.42 -20.24 2.81
N HIS A 512 28.37 -19.97 1.51
CA HIS A 512 29.41 -20.38 0.59
C HIS A 512 29.55 -19.43 -0.60
N ALA A 513 30.74 -19.44 -1.18
CA ALA A 513 31.02 -18.69 -2.40
C ALA A 513 30.47 -19.45 -3.63
N PHE A 514 29.78 -18.76 -4.52
CA PHE A 514 29.23 -19.34 -5.75
C PHE A 514 29.46 -18.43 -6.95
N THR A 515 29.43 -19.00 -8.16
CA THR A 515 29.56 -18.25 -9.42
C THR A 515 28.19 -17.75 -9.85
N THR A 516 28.13 -16.49 -10.30
CA THR A 516 26.87 -15.91 -10.78
C THR A 516 26.41 -16.65 -12.04
N ASP A 517 25.10 -16.84 -12.20
CA ASP A 517 24.53 -17.43 -13.41
C ASP A 517 24.90 -16.61 -14.66
N GLU A 518 25.47 -17.27 -15.67
CA GLU A 518 25.86 -16.65 -16.94
C GLU A 518 24.64 -16.07 -17.67
N ALA A 519 23.47 -16.69 -17.54
CA ALA A 519 22.23 -16.19 -18.15
C ALA A 519 21.78 -14.87 -17.52
N LEU A 520 21.89 -14.73 -16.19
CA LEU A 520 21.62 -13.47 -15.49
C LEU A 520 22.58 -12.36 -15.95
N LEU A 521 23.88 -12.67 -16.04
CA LEU A 521 24.88 -11.70 -16.52
C LEU A 521 24.60 -11.27 -17.97
N GLU A 522 24.15 -12.18 -18.83
CA GLU A 522 23.76 -11.85 -20.20
C GLU A 522 22.53 -10.92 -20.23
N ARG A 523 21.52 -11.19 -19.40
CA ARG A 523 20.35 -10.30 -19.25
C ARG A 523 20.76 -8.92 -18.76
N CYS A 524 21.60 -8.83 -17.73
CA CYS A 524 22.12 -7.56 -17.22
C CYS A 524 22.97 -6.80 -18.25
N ALA A 525 23.79 -7.50 -19.04
CA ALA A 525 24.56 -6.88 -20.12
C ALA A 525 23.67 -6.34 -21.25
N ASN A 526 22.55 -7.01 -21.56
CA ASN A 526 21.56 -6.53 -22.52
C ASN A 526 20.81 -5.29 -21.99
N SER A 527 20.41 -5.30 -20.71
CA SER A 527 19.83 -4.13 -20.03
C SER A 527 20.78 -2.92 -20.04
N ALA A 528 22.07 -3.14 -19.76
CA ALA A 528 23.09 -2.10 -19.81
C ALA A 528 23.26 -1.51 -21.22
N ARG A 529 23.22 -2.34 -22.27
CA ARG A 529 23.29 -1.89 -23.68
C ARG A 529 22.07 -1.07 -24.08
N ALA A 530 20.85 -1.48 -23.70
CA ALA A 530 19.63 -0.71 -23.91
C ALA A 530 19.71 0.67 -23.22
N SER A 531 20.28 0.73 -22.01
CA SER A 531 20.49 1.97 -21.26
C SER A 531 21.54 2.91 -21.88
N ALA A 532 22.55 2.39 -22.58
CA ALA A 532 23.68 3.18 -23.07
C ALA A 532 23.47 3.79 -24.48
N SER A 533 22.77 3.09 -25.39
CA SER A 533 22.79 3.44 -26.82
C SER A 533 21.55 4.15 -27.36
N GLY A 534 20.42 4.16 -26.63
CA GLY A 534 19.14 4.62 -27.19
C GLY A 534 18.66 3.85 -28.43
N ALA A 535 19.32 2.74 -28.79
CA ALA A 535 18.98 1.80 -29.86
C ALA A 535 19.84 0.53 -29.73
N MET A 536 19.24 -0.66 -29.71
CA MET A 536 19.97 -1.92 -29.69
C MET A 536 20.61 -2.17 -31.07
N GLN A 537 21.94 -2.36 -31.14
CA GLN A 537 22.59 -2.87 -32.37
C GLN A 537 22.98 -4.33 -32.18
N VAL A 538 22.29 -5.23 -32.87
CA VAL A 538 22.66 -6.63 -32.99
C VAL A 538 23.84 -6.75 -33.96
N LYS A 539 25.00 -7.20 -33.45
CA LYS A 539 25.99 -7.85 -34.33
C LYS A 539 25.50 -9.25 -34.64
N SER A 540 25.01 -9.47 -35.86
CA SER A 540 24.89 -10.81 -36.42
C SER A 540 26.30 -11.42 -36.50
N SER A 541 26.65 -12.31 -35.58
CA SER A 541 27.84 -13.15 -35.75
C SER A 541 27.53 -14.22 -36.80
N SER A 542 27.76 -13.88 -38.07
CA SER A 542 27.85 -14.86 -39.14
C SER A 542 29.03 -15.80 -38.87
N GLY A 543 28.69 -17.05 -38.54
CA GLY A 543 29.43 -18.26 -38.89
C GLY A 543 30.93 -18.32 -38.61
N ASN A 544 31.30 -19.02 -37.53
CA ASN A 544 32.14 -20.20 -37.72
C ASN A 544 31.91 -21.24 -36.62
N SER A 545 31.56 -22.43 -37.08
CA SER A 545 31.24 -23.66 -36.37
C SER A 545 32.17 -24.02 -35.21
N LYS A 546 31.59 -24.48 -34.09
CA LYS A 546 31.97 -25.76 -33.45
C LYS A 546 30.88 -26.23 -32.47
N GLN A 547 30.27 -27.35 -32.83
CA GLN A 547 29.43 -28.20 -31.97
C GLN A 547 30.10 -28.51 -30.63
N ARG A 548 29.37 -28.36 -29.52
CA ARG A 548 29.44 -29.21 -28.30
C ARG A 548 28.02 -29.26 -27.71
N SER A 549 27.20 -30.24 -28.06
CA SER A 549 27.08 -31.54 -27.39
C SER A 549 26.58 -31.42 -25.94
N CYS A 550 25.25 -31.36 -25.78
CA CYS A 550 24.57 -31.79 -24.55
C CYS A 550 24.82 -33.29 -24.33
N ARG A 551 25.79 -33.61 -23.47
CA ARG A 551 25.94 -34.91 -22.81
C ARG A 551 26.63 -34.65 -21.49
N ASP A 552 25.84 -34.68 -20.42
CA ASP A 552 26.14 -35.24 -19.11
C ASP A 552 25.38 -34.46 -18.04
N LEU A 553 24.13 -34.86 -17.81
CA LEU A 553 23.46 -34.94 -16.51
C LEU A 553 22.16 -35.74 -16.73
N HIS A 554 22.30 -37.06 -16.66
CA HIS A 554 21.20 -38.00 -16.55
C HIS A 554 21.00 -38.29 -15.06
N ALA A 555 19.85 -37.92 -14.51
CA ALA A 555 19.21 -38.68 -13.43
C ALA A 555 17.70 -38.37 -13.36
N HIS A 556 16.92 -39.29 -13.94
CA HIS A 556 15.54 -39.66 -13.56
C HIS A 556 14.40 -38.65 -13.79
N CYS A 557 13.70 -38.81 -14.93
CA CYS A 557 12.33 -39.35 -14.93
C CYS A 557 11.90 -39.76 -16.35
N ASP A 558 11.07 -40.79 -16.40
CA ASP A 558 10.88 -41.72 -17.51
C ASP A 558 9.48 -41.57 -18.17
N PHE A 559 9.42 -41.84 -19.47
CA PHE A 559 8.28 -42.14 -20.37
C PHE A 559 7.01 -41.25 -20.50
N ASN A 560 6.92 -40.59 -21.67
CA ASN A 560 5.86 -40.61 -22.70
C ASN A 560 4.37 -40.78 -22.33
N HIS A 561 3.52 -39.81 -22.72
CA HIS A 561 2.41 -39.97 -23.71
C HIS A 561 1.65 -38.66 -23.96
N ARG A 562 1.72 -38.09 -25.19
CA ARG A 562 0.57 -37.44 -25.87
C ARG A 562 0.78 -37.43 -27.40
N PRO A 563 -0.26 -37.76 -28.21
CA PRO A 563 -0.21 -37.68 -29.67
C PRO A 563 -0.76 -36.34 -30.20
N GLY A 564 -0.13 -35.85 -31.27
CA GLY A 564 -0.75 -35.24 -32.45
C GLY A 564 -1.49 -33.91 -32.28
N VAL A 565 -0.89 -32.84 -32.81
CA VAL A 565 -1.62 -31.63 -33.26
C VAL A 565 -1.22 -31.35 -34.70
N GLU A 566 -2.22 -31.37 -35.59
CA GLU A 566 -2.12 -30.94 -36.99
C GLU A 566 -2.04 -29.41 -37.09
N GLU A 567 -1.23 -28.93 -38.03
CA GLU A 567 -1.11 -27.52 -38.45
C GLU A 567 -2.43 -26.92 -38.97
N PRO A 568 -2.58 -25.58 -38.90
CA PRO A 568 -3.37 -24.85 -39.89
C PRO A 568 -2.51 -23.96 -40.80
N ARG A 569 -3.04 -23.82 -42.01
CA ARG A 569 -2.39 -23.36 -43.24
C ARG A 569 -2.24 -21.85 -43.35
N ILE A 570 -1.17 -21.51 -44.06
CA ILE A 570 -0.77 -20.24 -44.66
C ILE A 570 -1.89 -19.65 -45.56
N ILE A 571 -2.15 -18.35 -45.42
CA ILE A 571 -2.75 -17.51 -46.48
C ILE A 571 -1.82 -16.32 -46.75
N GLU A 572 -1.41 -16.19 -48.01
CA GLU A 572 -0.43 -15.23 -48.53
C GLU A 572 -0.92 -13.77 -48.50
N ARG A 573 -0.02 -12.85 -48.12
CA ARG A 573 -0.18 -11.39 -48.26
C ARG A 573 0.20 -10.93 -49.68
N GLY A 574 -0.73 -10.27 -50.36
CA GLY A 574 -0.51 -9.51 -51.58
C GLY A 574 -0.19 -8.03 -51.29
N LYS A 575 0.84 -7.53 -51.98
CA LYS A 575 1.56 -6.25 -51.86
C LYS A 575 0.76 -4.97 -52.16
N LEU A 576 1.33 -3.85 -51.68
CA LEU A 576 1.49 -2.49 -52.27
C LEU A 576 1.10 -1.44 -51.19
N GLY A 577 1.98 -0.63 -50.58
CA GLY A 577 3.14 0.10 -51.08
C GLY A 577 2.77 1.58 -51.18
N PHE A 578 3.07 2.41 -50.17
CA PHE A 578 2.95 3.87 -50.27
C PHE A 578 4.16 4.60 -49.66
N SER A 579 4.69 5.51 -50.48
CA SER A 579 5.85 6.36 -50.27
C SER A 579 5.39 7.72 -49.72
N HIS A 580 6.16 8.27 -48.78
CA HIS A 580 6.01 9.63 -48.25
C HIS A 580 6.15 10.72 -49.32
N ARG A 581 5.35 11.79 -49.21
CA ARG A 581 5.82 13.18 -49.38
C ARG A 581 4.84 14.22 -48.83
N LEU A 582 5.40 15.22 -48.14
CA LEU A 582 4.78 16.43 -47.62
C LEU A 582 4.15 17.31 -48.70
N GLY A 583 3.10 18.06 -48.32
CA GLY A 583 2.61 19.23 -49.04
C GLY A 583 1.36 19.85 -48.41
N VAL A 584 1.54 20.97 -47.71
CA VAL A 584 0.49 21.88 -47.24
C VAL A 584 -0.15 22.60 -48.44
N LEU A 585 -1.49 22.67 -48.54
CA LEU A 585 -2.22 23.89 -48.93
C LEU A 585 -3.77 23.71 -48.87
N GLU A 586 -4.38 24.62 -48.10
CA GLU A 586 -5.66 25.34 -48.27
C GLU A 586 -7.01 24.66 -48.59
N LEU A 587 -7.96 25.03 -47.71
CA LEU A 587 -9.41 25.00 -47.75
C LEU A 587 -10.07 25.09 -49.14
N TYR A 588 -11.03 24.18 -49.38
CA TYR A 588 -12.23 24.44 -50.16
C TYR A 588 -13.47 23.98 -49.37
N VAL A 589 -14.34 24.95 -49.07
CA VAL A 589 -15.70 24.72 -48.58
C VAL A 589 -16.53 24.15 -49.72
N TYR A 590 -17.13 22.96 -49.51
CA TYR A 590 -18.22 22.46 -50.34
C TYR A 590 -19.43 22.21 -49.43
N ASP A 591 -20.44 23.06 -49.59
CA ASP A 591 -21.80 22.81 -49.13
C ASP A 591 -22.33 21.53 -49.79
N GLY A 592 -22.32 20.44 -49.03
CA GLY A 592 -23.01 19.20 -49.36
C GLY A 592 -24.09 18.97 -48.33
N TYR A 593 -25.34 19.10 -48.75
CA TYR A 593 -26.55 18.84 -47.96
C TYR A 593 -26.37 17.60 -47.07
N SER A 594 -26.21 17.81 -45.77
CA SER A 594 -26.44 16.77 -44.77
C SER A 594 -27.93 16.48 -44.78
N THR A 595 -28.28 15.29 -45.26
CA THR A 595 -29.49 14.66 -44.73
C THR A 595 -29.21 14.42 -43.24
N PRO A 596 -30.11 14.82 -42.33
CA PRO A 596 -29.93 14.51 -40.93
C PRO A 596 -30.05 12.99 -40.81
N VAL A 597 -28.92 12.30 -40.67
CA VAL A 597 -28.95 10.99 -40.03
C VAL A 597 -29.36 11.30 -38.60
N ALA A 598 -30.63 11.03 -38.29
CA ALA A 598 -31.09 11.04 -36.92
C ALA A 598 -30.19 10.08 -36.14
N SER A 599 -29.30 10.63 -35.32
CA SER A 599 -28.73 9.89 -34.19
C SER A 599 -29.94 9.35 -33.42
N ALA A 600 -30.07 8.02 -33.35
CA ALA A 600 -31.09 7.42 -32.52
C ALA A 600 -30.77 7.84 -31.07
N SER A 601 -31.58 8.77 -30.54
CA SER A 601 -31.48 9.23 -29.16
C SER A 601 -31.61 8.01 -28.23
N GLY A 602 -30.63 7.79 -27.35
CA GLY A 602 -30.71 6.74 -26.33
C GLY A 602 -31.98 6.84 -25.48
N PRO A 603 -32.38 5.73 -24.81
CA PRO A 603 -33.61 5.68 -24.02
C PRO A 603 -33.60 6.77 -22.95
N THR A 604 -34.72 7.49 -22.82
CA THR A 604 -34.88 8.59 -21.85
C THR A 604 -35.93 8.22 -20.82
N VAL A 605 -35.59 8.36 -19.54
CA VAL A 605 -36.48 8.15 -18.38
C VAL A 605 -36.75 9.49 -17.70
N ASP A 606 -37.99 9.71 -17.26
CA ASP A 606 -38.40 10.90 -16.52
C ASP A 606 -38.66 10.54 -15.06
N LEU A 607 -37.83 11.07 -14.16
CA LEU A 607 -37.93 10.83 -12.71
C LEU A 607 -38.73 11.91 -11.99
N GLY A 608 -39.35 12.84 -12.73
CA GLY A 608 -40.09 13.98 -12.21
C GLY A 608 -39.22 15.17 -11.81
N TYR A 609 -38.07 14.93 -11.15
CA TYR A 609 -37.11 15.98 -10.81
C TYR A 609 -36.08 16.24 -11.92
N ALA A 610 -35.79 15.23 -12.75
CA ALA A 610 -34.89 15.33 -13.90
C ALA A 610 -35.23 14.24 -14.93
N GLN A 611 -34.87 14.50 -16.19
CA GLN A 611 -34.93 13.51 -17.27
C GLN A 611 -33.53 13.01 -17.56
N TYR A 612 -33.32 11.70 -17.62
CA TYR A 612 -32.02 11.09 -17.90
C TYR A 612 -32.06 10.28 -19.19
N GLN A 613 -31.03 10.44 -20.02
CA GLN A 613 -30.83 9.65 -21.23
C GLN A 613 -29.68 8.67 -21.02
N GLY A 614 -29.98 7.38 -21.10
CA GLY A 614 -29.02 6.28 -20.97
C GLY A 614 -28.50 5.79 -22.31
N SER A 615 -27.75 4.69 -22.27
CA SER A 615 -27.16 4.04 -23.43
C SER A 615 -27.64 2.59 -23.57
N VAL A 616 -27.72 2.09 -24.80
CA VAL A 616 -28.07 0.69 -25.08
C VAL A 616 -26.86 0.01 -25.69
N ASN A 617 -26.42 -1.08 -25.06
CA ASN A 617 -25.48 -1.99 -25.68
C ASN A 617 -26.24 -2.98 -26.57
N THR A 618 -26.24 -2.75 -27.88
CA THR A 618 -26.98 -3.57 -28.85
C THR A 618 -26.42 -4.99 -29.00
N THR A 619 -25.21 -5.27 -28.49
CA THR A 619 -24.59 -6.60 -28.54
C THR A 619 -25.11 -7.49 -27.41
N THR A 620 -25.26 -6.92 -26.21
CA THR A 620 -25.74 -7.63 -25.02
C THR A 620 -27.23 -7.44 -24.78
N ASP A 621 -27.89 -6.52 -25.48
CA ASP A 621 -29.27 -6.11 -25.22
C ASP A 621 -29.48 -5.65 -23.76
N ILE A 622 -28.54 -4.86 -23.25
CA ILE A 622 -28.59 -4.25 -21.92
C ILE A 622 -28.58 -2.73 -22.06
N THR A 623 -29.51 -2.06 -21.38
CA THR A 623 -29.54 -0.61 -21.25
C THR A 623 -28.91 -0.21 -19.91
N SER A 624 -28.07 0.82 -19.92
CA SER A 624 -27.46 1.39 -18.72
C SER A 624 -27.75 2.89 -18.61
N PHE A 625 -27.94 3.34 -17.37
CA PHE A 625 -27.98 4.73 -16.96
C PHE A 625 -26.90 4.93 -15.90
N LEU A 626 -25.81 5.58 -16.26
CA LEU A 626 -24.65 5.79 -15.40
C LEU A 626 -24.66 7.22 -14.86
N GLY A 627 -24.45 7.41 -13.55
CA GLY A 627 -24.38 8.74 -12.95
C GLY A 627 -25.72 9.43 -12.71
N ILE A 628 -26.77 8.69 -12.32
CA ILE A 628 -28.03 9.31 -11.87
C ILE A 628 -27.83 9.89 -10.47
N ARG A 629 -28.11 11.19 -10.31
CA ARG A 629 -28.01 11.86 -9.01
C ARG A 629 -29.22 11.48 -8.15
N TYR A 630 -29.01 10.74 -7.07
CA TYR A 630 -30.10 10.39 -6.15
C TYR A 630 -30.22 11.35 -4.97
N ALA A 631 -29.18 12.16 -4.68
CA ALA A 631 -29.21 13.17 -3.62
C ALA A 631 -28.51 14.48 -4.01
N ALA A 632 -28.82 15.56 -3.28
CA ALA A 632 -28.10 16.83 -3.39
C ALA A 632 -26.63 16.66 -3.02
N ALA A 633 -25.76 17.45 -3.66
CA ALA A 633 -24.32 17.41 -3.42
C ALA A 633 -23.98 17.74 -1.94
N PRO A 634 -23.29 16.87 -1.20
CA PRO A 634 -23.12 16.98 0.25
C PRO A 634 -21.92 17.87 0.68
N PHE A 635 -21.73 19.02 0.04
CA PHE A 635 -20.68 19.99 0.40
C PHE A 635 -21.25 21.25 1.06
N GLY A 636 -20.36 22.09 1.61
CA GLY A 636 -20.75 23.34 2.28
C GLY A 636 -21.62 23.08 3.50
N ASP A 637 -22.79 23.72 3.57
CA ASP A 637 -23.73 23.54 4.69
C ASP A 637 -24.30 22.11 4.80
N LEU A 638 -24.32 21.35 3.70
CA LEU A 638 -24.76 19.95 3.68
C LEU A 638 -23.64 18.96 4.08
N ARG A 639 -22.42 19.45 4.32
CA ARG A 639 -21.34 18.61 4.82
C ARG A 639 -21.67 18.13 6.23
N PHE A 640 -21.49 16.83 6.48
CA PHE A 640 -21.87 16.16 7.72
C PHE A 640 -23.37 16.23 8.05
N GLU A 641 -24.23 16.45 7.05
CA GLU A 641 -25.70 16.37 7.18
C GLU A 641 -26.24 15.10 6.52
N ALA A 642 -27.47 14.74 6.85
CA ALA A 642 -28.21 13.70 6.14
C ALA A 642 -28.40 14.11 4.65
N PRO A 643 -28.42 13.15 3.71
CA PRO A 643 -28.67 13.45 2.30
C PRO A 643 -30.03 14.14 2.12
N GLN A 644 -30.11 15.02 1.12
CA GLN A 644 -31.34 15.72 0.77
C GLN A 644 -31.74 15.44 -0.67
N SER A 645 -33.01 15.71 -0.99
CA SER A 645 -33.54 15.53 -2.35
C SER A 645 -32.70 16.29 -3.38
N PRO A 646 -32.42 15.69 -4.54
CA PRO A 646 -31.65 16.31 -5.60
C PRO A 646 -32.38 17.56 -6.15
N PRO A 647 -31.64 18.53 -6.71
CA PRO A 647 -32.27 19.70 -7.33
C PRO A 647 -33.14 19.29 -8.53
N ILE A 648 -34.21 20.04 -8.77
CA ILE A 648 -35.01 19.90 -9.99
C ILE A 648 -34.22 20.51 -11.15
N VAL A 649 -33.93 19.71 -12.17
CA VAL A 649 -33.17 20.12 -13.35
C VAL A 649 -34.02 20.02 -14.60
N SER A 650 -34.11 21.11 -15.36
CA SER A 650 -34.83 21.15 -16.63
C SER A 650 -34.01 20.55 -17.77
N GLY A 651 -34.66 19.78 -18.65
CA GLY A 651 -34.02 19.19 -19.83
C GLY A 651 -33.40 17.82 -19.57
N VAL A 652 -32.93 17.19 -20.64
CA VAL A 652 -32.39 15.82 -20.62
C VAL A 652 -30.92 15.84 -20.19
N GLN A 653 -30.64 15.18 -19.07
CA GLN A 653 -29.30 14.92 -18.55
C GLN A 653 -28.73 13.66 -19.19
N GLN A 654 -27.43 13.65 -19.47
CA GLN A 654 -26.77 12.45 -19.99
C GLN A 654 -26.38 11.53 -18.84
N ALA A 655 -26.78 10.26 -18.91
CA ALA A 655 -26.44 9.21 -17.96
C ALA A 655 -25.69 8.07 -18.66
N ILE A 656 -24.55 8.40 -19.28
CA ILE A 656 -23.78 7.50 -20.16
C ILE A 656 -22.30 7.38 -19.75
N ALA A 657 -21.93 7.93 -18.60
CA ALA A 657 -20.57 7.91 -18.07
C ALA A 657 -20.62 7.79 -16.54
N GLU A 658 -19.57 7.22 -15.96
CA GLU A 658 -19.43 7.10 -14.51
C GLU A 658 -19.33 8.49 -13.86
N PRO A 659 -19.98 8.70 -12.71
CA PRO A 659 -19.85 9.92 -11.93
C PRO A 659 -18.53 9.94 -11.16
N ASN A 660 -18.21 11.09 -10.57
CA ASN A 660 -17.09 11.23 -9.65
C ASN A 660 -17.22 10.28 -8.45
N GLU A 661 -16.08 9.76 -8.00
CA GLU A 661 -16.00 8.97 -6.78
C GLU A 661 -16.17 9.83 -5.54
N CYS A 662 -16.73 9.25 -4.48
CA CYS A 662 -16.67 9.91 -3.18
C CYS A 662 -15.22 9.98 -2.70
N ILE A 663 -14.87 11.05 -1.98
CA ILE A 663 -13.53 11.21 -1.41
C ILE A 663 -13.18 10.00 -0.54
N GLN A 664 -12.02 9.41 -0.81
CA GLN A 664 -11.54 8.18 -0.17
C GLN A 664 -10.38 8.46 0.80
N GLY A 665 -10.08 7.50 1.68
CA GLY A 665 -8.83 7.43 2.45
C GLY A 665 -7.64 6.98 1.57
N PRO A 666 -6.41 6.93 2.11
CA PRO A 666 -5.22 6.62 1.32
C PRO A 666 -5.23 5.17 0.83
N ASN A 667 -5.00 4.97 -0.47
CA ASN A 667 -4.35 3.79 -1.07
C ASN A 667 -3.89 4.10 -2.51
N SER A 668 -2.69 3.61 -2.85
CA SER A 668 -2.03 3.78 -4.16
C SER A 668 -2.26 2.53 -5.02
N VAL A 669 -3.10 2.60 -6.06
CA VAL A 669 -3.55 1.40 -6.82
C VAL A 669 -3.65 1.59 -8.34
N GLY A 670 -2.85 2.48 -8.94
CA GLY A 670 -2.85 2.71 -10.38
C GLY A 670 -2.52 1.43 -11.19
N SER A 671 -3.50 0.87 -11.92
CA SER A 671 -3.35 -0.35 -12.74
C SER A 671 -2.70 -0.14 -14.11
N THR A 672 -2.40 1.12 -14.49
CA THR A 672 -1.69 1.49 -15.73
C THR A 672 -0.76 2.66 -15.46
N ASN A 673 0.39 2.74 -16.15
CA ASN A 673 1.33 3.86 -15.99
C ASN A 673 0.69 5.17 -16.52
N PRO A 674 0.53 6.20 -15.67
CA PRO A 674 -0.09 7.48 -16.04
C PRO A 674 0.73 8.29 -17.05
N LEU A 675 1.99 7.89 -17.33
CA LEU A 675 2.87 8.44 -18.35
C LEU A 675 2.76 7.73 -19.71
N ALA A 676 2.17 6.52 -19.77
CA ALA A 676 1.97 5.79 -21.02
C ALA A 676 0.71 6.25 -21.78
N ASN A 677 -0.30 6.76 -21.07
CA ASN A 677 -1.48 7.36 -21.68
C ASN A 677 -2.12 8.42 -20.75
N ILE A 678 -1.75 9.68 -20.95
CA ILE A 678 -2.20 10.84 -20.14
C ILE A 678 -3.75 11.03 -20.21
N SER A 679 -4.42 10.46 -21.21
CA SER A 679 -5.86 10.65 -21.45
C SER A 679 -6.80 9.72 -20.67
N LYS A 680 -6.29 8.77 -19.86
CA LYS A 680 -7.11 7.88 -19.01
C LYS A 680 -7.21 8.31 -17.54
N ARG A 681 -6.73 9.51 -17.18
CA ARG A 681 -6.71 10.04 -15.80
C ARG A 681 -8.02 10.71 -15.37
N GLU A 682 -9.16 10.05 -15.52
CA GLU A 682 -10.39 10.58 -14.92
C GLU A 682 -11.18 9.48 -14.22
N VAL A 683 -10.86 9.26 -12.95
CA VAL A 683 -11.93 9.27 -11.96
C VAL A 683 -11.58 10.35 -10.93
N SER A 684 -12.19 11.54 -11.08
CA SER A 684 -11.95 12.62 -10.13
C SER A 684 -12.76 12.34 -8.87
N GLN A 685 -12.10 12.24 -7.71
CA GLN A 685 -12.83 12.21 -6.44
C GLN A 685 -13.46 13.58 -6.17
N SER A 686 -14.65 13.60 -5.59
CA SER A 686 -15.38 14.83 -5.28
C SER A 686 -16.24 14.67 -4.04
N GLU A 687 -16.50 15.78 -3.32
CA GLU A 687 -17.61 15.80 -2.37
C GLU A 687 -18.96 15.66 -3.07
N ASP A 688 -19.07 16.13 -4.31
CA ASP A 688 -20.26 15.91 -5.14
C ASP A 688 -20.23 14.51 -5.77
N CYS A 689 -20.63 13.50 -4.99
CA CYS A 689 -20.48 12.10 -5.36
C CYS A 689 -21.73 11.22 -5.17
N LEU A 690 -22.87 11.77 -4.72
CA LEU A 690 -24.08 10.99 -4.42
C LEU A 690 -24.89 10.63 -5.68
N PHE A 691 -24.35 9.66 -6.40
CA PHE A 691 -24.88 9.12 -7.65
C PHE A 691 -25.09 7.60 -7.58
N LEU A 692 -25.91 7.09 -8.49
CA LEU A 692 -26.12 5.66 -8.69
C LEU A 692 -26.18 5.32 -10.17
N ASN A 693 -25.92 4.05 -10.48
CA ASN A 693 -26.04 3.47 -11.82
C ASN A 693 -27.21 2.50 -11.84
N VAL A 694 -27.96 2.47 -12.95
CA VAL A 694 -29.06 1.52 -13.16
C VAL A 694 -28.85 0.76 -14.46
N TYR A 695 -28.92 -0.56 -14.39
CA TYR A 695 -28.83 -1.47 -15.53
C TYR A 695 -30.13 -2.27 -15.64
N LEU A 696 -30.62 -2.43 -16.87
CA LEU A 696 -31.83 -3.21 -17.15
C LEU A 696 -31.68 -4.01 -18.47
N PRO A 697 -32.35 -5.16 -18.58
CA PRO A 697 -32.40 -5.93 -19.82
C PRO A 697 -33.30 -5.25 -20.86
N GLY A 698 -32.89 -5.29 -22.12
CA GLY A 698 -33.64 -4.76 -23.25
C GLY A 698 -33.80 -3.24 -23.23
N SER A 699 -34.95 -2.77 -23.72
CA SER A 699 -35.32 -1.35 -23.76
C SER A 699 -36.20 -0.94 -22.59
N LEU A 700 -36.25 0.36 -22.26
CA LEU A 700 -37.18 0.91 -21.28
C LEU A 700 -38.63 0.44 -21.54
N PRO A 701 -39.39 0.11 -20.48
CA PRO A 701 -40.76 -0.33 -20.65
C PRO A 701 -41.63 0.83 -21.16
N ALA A 702 -42.62 0.52 -22.01
CA ALA A 702 -43.50 1.53 -22.61
C ALA A 702 -44.41 2.23 -21.57
N GLN A 703 -44.54 1.67 -20.37
CA GLN A 703 -45.16 2.21 -19.17
C GLN A 703 -44.35 1.72 -17.96
N PRO A 704 -44.29 2.46 -16.83
CA PRO A 704 -43.67 1.96 -15.60
C PRO A 704 -44.43 0.71 -15.11
N ILE A 705 -43.89 -0.46 -15.41
CA ILE A 705 -44.41 -1.77 -14.99
C ILE A 705 -43.24 -2.44 -14.28
N GLY A 706 -43.30 -2.47 -12.96
CA GLY A 706 -42.25 -3.06 -12.12
C GLY A 706 -42.45 -4.57 -12.00
N ASP A 707 -41.97 -5.33 -12.99
CA ASP A 707 -42.13 -6.80 -13.02
C ASP A 707 -40.84 -7.53 -12.61
N LEU A 708 -39.67 -6.88 -12.71
CA LEU A 708 -38.38 -7.52 -12.46
C LEU A 708 -37.88 -7.30 -11.02
N PRO A 709 -37.37 -8.34 -10.34
CA PRO A 709 -36.61 -8.18 -9.09
C PRO A 709 -35.47 -7.17 -9.24
N VAL A 710 -35.17 -6.46 -8.16
CA VAL A 710 -34.12 -5.43 -8.14
C VAL A 710 -33.00 -5.87 -7.21
N ILE A 711 -31.76 -5.80 -7.69
CA ILE A 711 -30.55 -5.93 -6.87
C ILE A 711 -30.01 -4.54 -6.62
N VAL A 712 -29.84 -4.17 -5.35
CA VAL A 712 -29.10 -2.96 -4.96
C VAL A 712 -27.76 -3.40 -4.38
N TRP A 713 -26.69 -3.15 -5.14
CA TRP A 713 -25.32 -3.45 -4.76
C TRP A 713 -24.72 -2.30 -3.94
N ILE A 714 -24.18 -2.64 -2.77
CA ILE A 714 -23.47 -1.72 -1.87
C ILE A 714 -22.01 -2.18 -1.84
N HIS A 715 -21.09 -1.37 -2.37
CA HIS A 715 -19.68 -1.71 -2.42
C HIS A 715 -19.00 -1.70 -1.03
N GLY A 716 -17.95 -2.52 -0.90
CA GLY A 716 -17.06 -2.58 0.26
C GLY A 716 -16.06 -1.44 0.34
N GLY A 717 -14.94 -1.70 1.03
CA GLY A 717 -13.83 -0.75 1.22
C GLY A 717 -13.70 -0.17 2.63
N GLY A 718 -14.02 -0.93 3.67
CA GLY A 718 -13.75 -0.54 5.06
C GLY A 718 -14.47 0.72 5.55
N TYR A 719 -15.49 1.20 4.82
CA TYR A 719 -16.14 2.52 4.99
C TYR A 719 -15.26 3.72 4.65
N ILE A 720 -14.02 3.51 4.17
CA ILE A 720 -13.07 4.57 3.86
C ILE A 720 -12.78 4.70 2.35
N GLN A 721 -13.08 3.67 1.55
CA GLN A 721 -12.77 3.60 0.13
C GLN A 721 -13.83 2.78 -0.63
N GLY A 722 -13.71 2.71 -1.96
CA GLY A 722 -14.57 1.93 -2.85
C GLY A 722 -15.52 2.78 -3.70
N ALA A 723 -15.95 2.22 -4.82
CA ALA A 723 -16.82 2.91 -5.78
C ALA A 723 -17.70 1.96 -6.60
N ALA A 724 -18.86 2.44 -7.04
CA ALA A 724 -19.76 1.79 -7.97
C ALA A 724 -19.13 1.57 -9.35
N SER A 725 -18.24 2.48 -9.78
CA SER A 725 -17.47 2.41 -11.04
C SER A 725 -16.58 1.17 -11.15
N ALA A 726 -16.24 0.54 -10.01
CA ALA A 726 -15.47 -0.70 -9.98
C ALA A 726 -16.26 -1.93 -10.46
N PHE A 727 -17.59 -1.82 -10.58
CA PHE A 727 -18.49 -2.95 -10.84
C PHE A 727 -19.33 -2.69 -12.10
N ASP A 728 -19.48 -3.70 -12.96
CA ASP A 728 -20.38 -3.63 -14.11
C ASP A 728 -21.68 -4.41 -13.82
N GLY A 729 -22.79 -3.69 -13.68
CA GLY A 729 -24.10 -4.29 -13.45
C GLY A 729 -24.58 -5.19 -14.60
N ALA A 730 -24.01 -5.04 -15.81
CA ALA A 730 -24.33 -5.89 -16.94
C ALA A 730 -23.92 -7.36 -16.70
N ASP A 731 -22.94 -7.62 -15.85
CA ASP A 731 -22.49 -8.97 -15.51
C ASP A 731 -23.55 -9.73 -14.73
N ILE A 732 -24.08 -9.09 -13.69
CA ILE A 732 -25.16 -9.62 -12.88
C ILE A 732 -26.43 -9.85 -13.73
N ILE A 733 -26.75 -8.95 -14.67
CA ILE A 733 -27.90 -9.14 -15.57
C ILE A 733 -27.73 -10.40 -16.42
N ARG A 734 -26.54 -10.63 -16.97
CA ARG A 734 -26.28 -11.83 -17.79
C ARG A 734 -26.33 -13.09 -16.93
N ASP A 735 -25.72 -13.08 -15.75
CA ASP A 735 -25.72 -14.20 -14.82
C ASP A 735 -27.12 -14.55 -14.32
N ALA A 736 -27.98 -13.54 -14.15
CA ALA A 736 -29.38 -13.71 -13.78
C ALA A 736 -30.31 -14.15 -14.92
N ASP A 737 -29.76 -14.48 -16.11
CA ASP A 737 -30.52 -14.77 -17.34
C ASP A 737 -31.50 -13.64 -17.70
N TYR A 738 -30.99 -12.39 -17.66
CA TYR A 738 -31.74 -11.17 -17.97
C TYR A 738 -33.00 -10.97 -17.12
N GLY A 739 -33.07 -11.61 -15.94
CA GLY A 739 -34.26 -11.66 -15.09
C GLY A 739 -34.30 -10.61 -13.97
N VAL A 740 -33.42 -9.60 -13.97
CA VAL A 740 -33.26 -8.63 -12.88
C VAL A 740 -32.94 -7.22 -13.39
N VAL A 741 -33.20 -6.21 -12.56
CA VAL A 741 -32.65 -4.85 -12.66
C VAL A 741 -31.55 -4.69 -11.61
N VAL A 742 -30.44 -4.04 -11.95
CA VAL A 742 -29.30 -3.85 -11.05
C VAL A 742 -29.08 -2.37 -10.79
N VAL A 743 -28.92 -2.01 -9.52
CA VAL A 743 -28.60 -0.66 -9.05
C VAL A 743 -27.28 -0.71 -8.30
N LEU A 744 -26.30 0.08 -8.73
CA LEU A 744 -25.01 0.24 -8.04
C LEU A 744 -24.98 1.64 -7.43
N ILE A 745 -24.67 1.78 -6.14
CA ILE A 745 -24.75 3.07 -5.45
C ILE A 745 -23.38 3.58 -4.98
N GLN A 746 -23.17 4.89 -5.08
CA GLN A 746 -22.12 5.61 -4.34
C GLN A 746 -22.67 6.08 -2.99
N TYR A 747 -21.82 6.15 -1.96
CA TYR A 747 -22.15 6.75 -0.65
C TYR A 747 -20.92 7.42 -0.05
N ARG A 748 -21.10 8.42 0.84
CA ARG A 748 -19.96 9.10 1.46
C ARG A 748 -19.13 8.14 2.33
N LEU A 749 -17.81 8.31 2.28
CA LEU A 749 -16.80 7.48 2.94
C LEU A 749 -15.94 8.29 3.90
N GLY A 750 -15.15 7.61 4.72
CA GLY A 750 -14.17 8.19 5.64
C GLY A 750 -14.76 9.31 6.50
N LEU A 751 -14.01 10.40 6.64
CA LEU A 751 -14.39 11.58 7.41
C LEU A 751 -15.68 12.20 6.90
N PHE A 752 -15.91 12.20 5.59
CA PHE A 752 -17.08 12.83 4.98
C PHE A 752 -18.37 12.03 5.24
N GLY A 753 -18.28 10.71 5.41
CA GLY A 753 -19.41 9.81 5.66
C GLY A 753 -19.60 9.41 7.12
N PHE A 754 -18.52 9.38 7.92
CA PHE A 754 -18.50 8.71 9.23
C PHE A 754 -17.89 9.55 10.36
N LEU A 755 -17.63 10.85 10.14
CA LEU A 755 -17.31 11.76 11.26
C LEU A 755 -18.42 11.70 12.31
N SER A 756 -18.03 11.35 13.53
CA SER A 756 -18.94 11.10 14.64
C SER A 756 -18.52 11.88 15.88
N GLY A 757 -19.44 12.05 16.83
CA GLY A 757 -19.22 12.84 18.04
C GLY A 757 -20.48 13.59 18.48
N THR A 758 -20.51 14.07 19.71
CA THR A 758 -21.64 14.81 20.29
C THR A 758 -21.97 16.06 19.46
N ALA A 759 -20.96 16.79 19.01
CA ALA A 759 -21.16 17.97 18.17
C ALA A 759 -21.85 17.66 16.84
N VAL A 760 -21.50 16.52 16.21
CA VAL A 760 -22.16 16.03 14.98
C VAL A 760 -23.59 15.60 15.27
N LYS A 761 -23.84 14.89 16.39
CA LYS A 761 -25.21 14.48 16.79
C LYS A 761 -26.14 15.68 16.96
N GLU A 762 -25.64 16.77 17.53
CA GLU A 762 -26.46 17.94 17.86
C GLU A 762 -26.76 18.83 16.64
N ASN A 763 -25.82 18.95 15.70
CA ASN A 763 -25.86 19.97 14.64
C ASN A 763 -25.57 19.43 13.22
N GLY A 764 -25.61 18.12 13.05
CA GLY A 764 -25.41 17.40 11.80
C GLY A 764 -26.07 16.01 11.85
N ALA A 765 -25.52 15.08 11.07
CA ALA A 765 -25.97 13.70 11.02
C ALA A 765 -24.81 12.73 11.20
N LEU A 766 -24.95 11.84 12.20
CA LEU A 766 -24.08 10.69 12.36
C LEU A 766 -24.36 9.66 11.27
N ASN A 767 -23.38 8.81 10.97
CA ASN A 767 -23.51 7.73 9.99
C ASN A 767 -24.02 8.24 8.62
N ALA A 768 -23.59 9.42 8.20
CA ALA A 768 -24.03 10.07 6.97
C ALA A 768 -23.91 9.15 5.74
N GLY A 769 -22.85 8.34 5.65
CA GLY A 769 -22.70 7.33 4.60
C GLY A 769 -23.78 6.24 4.60
N LEU A 770 -24.28 5.78 5.76
CA LEU A 770 -25.40 4.83 5.82
C LEU A 770 -26.75 5.51 5.52
N LEU A 771 -26.87 6.79 5.87
CA LEU A 771 -28.05 7.60 5.51
C LEU A 771 -28.10 7.84 4.01
N ASP A 772 -26.96 8.02 3.34
CA ASP A 772 -26.85 8.08 1.87
C ASP A 772 -27.41 6.81 1.23
N GLN A 773 -26.98 5.64 1.71
CA GLN A 773 -27.49 4.36 1.23
C GLN A 773 -29.00 4.20 1.49
N THR A 774 -29.48 4.62 2.67
CA THR A 774 -30.92 4.62 3.00
C THR A 774 -31.71 5.50 2.02
N PHE A 775 -31.16 6.66 1.66
CA PHE A 775 -31.76 7.59 0.73
C PHE A 775 -31.75 7.06 -0.71
N ALA A 776 -30.68 6.34 -1.11
CA ALA A 776 -30.64 5.62 -2.38
C ALA A 776 -31.69 4.49 -2.43
N LEU A 777 -31.91 3.76 -1.33
CA LEU A 777 -32.97 2.74 -1.25
C LEU A 777 -34.36 3.36 -1.34
N GLN A 778 -34.58 4.53 -0.75
CA GLN A 778 -35.83 5.29 -0.92
C GLN A 778 -36.00 5.75 -2.38
N TRP A 779 -34.94 6.22 -3.02
CA TRP A 779 -34.94 6.53 -4.45
C TRP A 779 -35.33 5.31 -5.28
N VAL A 780 -34.81 4.11 -4.95
CA VAL A 780 -35.20 2.86 -5.62
C VAL A 780 -36.70 2.59 -5.45
N GLN A 781 -37.24 2.71 -4.23
CA GLN A 781 -38.68 2.55 -3.98
C GLN A 781 -39.53 3.51 -4.83
N ASP A 782 -39.11 4.77 -4.95
CA ASP A 782 -39.87 5.80 -5.65
C ASP A 782 -39.76 5.71 -7.18
N HIS A 783 -38.63 5.23 -7.72
CA HIS A 783 -38.27 5.44 -9.13
C HIS A 783 -37.97 4.18 -9.94
N ILE A 784 -37.66 3.04 -9.32
CA ILE A 784 -37.13 1.88 -10.06
C ILE A 784 -38.15 1.26 -11.04
N SER A 785 -39.45 1.46 -10.79
CA SER A 785 -40.53 1.08 -11.70
C SER A 785 -40.42 1.71 -13.09
N GLY A 786 -39.82 2.91 -13.21
CA GLY A 786 -39.51 3.55 -14.49
C GLY A 786 -38.45 2.81 -15.32
N PHE A 787 -37.66 1.95 -14.67
CA PHE A 787 -36.61 1.12 -15.27
C PHE A 787 -37.04 -0.36 -15.39
N GLY A 788 -38.31 -0.67 -15.12
CA GLY A 788 -38.86 -2.03 -15.18
C GLY A 788 -38.68 -2.86 -13.90
N GLY A 789 -38.07 -2.30 -12.86
CA GLY A 789 -37.88 -2.96 -11.57
C GLY A 789 -39.10 -2.87 -10.65
N ASP A 790 -39.33 -3.91 -9.86
CA ASP A 790 -40.40 -3.99 -8.87
C ASP A 790 -39.92 -3.47 -7.50
N PRO A 791 -40.44 -2.34 -6.99
CA PRO A 791 -40.05 -1.79 -5.69
C PRO A 791 -40.42 -2.71 -4.52
N GLU A 792 -41.37 -3.63 -4.67
CA GLU A 792 -41.71 -4.63 -3.64
C GLU A 792 -40.77 -5.85 -3.66
N ARG A 793 -39.91 -5.97 -4.68
CA ARG A 793 -38.98 -7.11 -4.87
C ARG A 793 -37.51 -6.68 -4.87
N VAL A 794 -37.16 -5.77 -3.97
CA VAL A 794 -35.78 -5.30 -3.76
C VAL A 794 -34.99 -6.26 -2.86
N THR A 795 -33.83 -6.68 -3.34
CA THR A 795 -32.80 -7.39 -2.57
C THR A 795 -31.58 -6.49 -2.43
N ILE A 796 -31.13 -6.23 -1.20
CA ILE A 796 -29.87 -5.53 -0.95
C ILE A 796 -28.74 -6.54 -0.88
N TRP A 797 -27.60 -6.23 -1.50
CA TRP A 797 -26.42 -7.08 -1.50
C TRP A 797 -25.19 -6.22 -1.32
N GLY A 798 -24.30 -6.61 -0.41
CA GLY A 798 -23.01 -5.97 -0.28
C GLY A 798 -21.89 -6.94 0.01
N GLU A 799 -20.68 -6.46 -0.21
CA GLU A 799 -19.42 -7.14 0.07
C GLU A 799 -18.60 -6.35 1.10
N SER A 800 -17.88 -7.02 2.00
CA SER A 800 -17.04 -6.38 3.01
C SER A 800 -17.80 -5.30 3.80
N ALA A 801 -17.33 -4.05 3.85
CA ALA A 801 -18.05 -2.93 4.48
C ALA A 801 -19.44 -2.66 3.88
N GLY A 802 -19.68 -3.04 2.62
CA GLY A 802 -21.01 -3.07 2.02
C GLY A 802 -21.88 -4.19 2.59
N ALA A 803 -21.32 -5.37 2.88
CA ALA A 803 -22.01 -6.42 3.63
C ALA A 803 -22.28 -6.00 5.08
N GLY A 804 -21.34 -5.26 5.70
CA GLY A 804 -21.53 -4.57 6.96
C GLY A 804 -22.65 -3.55 6.90
N SER A 805 -22.75 -2.79 5.81
CA SER A 805 -23.85 -1.87 5.57
C SER A 805 -25.20 -2.59 5.45
N VAL A 806 -25.24 -3.74 4.76
CA VAL A 806 -26.42 -4.62 4.73
C VAL A 806 -26.80 -5.07 6.15
N TYR A 807 -25.84 -5.45 6.99
CA TYR A 807 -26.08 -5.71 8.42
C TYR A 807 -26.76 -4.50 9.08
N GLN A 808 -26.24 -3.29 8.88
CA GLN A 808 -26.81 -2.08 9.48
C GLN A 808 -28.25 -1.85 9.02
N HIS A 809 -28.57 -2.04 7.74
CA HIS A 809 -29.94 -1.94 7.22
C HIS A 809 -30.88 -3.02 7.79
N ILE A 810 -30.36 -4.22 8.08
CA ILE A 810 -31.11 -5.28 8.76
C ILE A 810 -31.50 -4.83 10.18
N VAL A 811 -30.59 -4.22 10.95
CA VAL A 811 -30.88 -3.79 12.34
C VAL A 811 -31.46 -2.38 12.44
N ALA A 812 -31.46 -1.61 11.34
CA ALA A 812 -31.91 -0.23 11.31
C ALA A 812 -33.30 -0.06 11.94
N ASN A 813 -33.45 0.99 12.75
CA ASN A 813 -34.68 1.29 13.48
C ASN A 813 -35.19 0.11 14.32
N GLN A 814 -34.26 -0.65 14.93
CA GLN A 814 -34.56 -1.90 15.65
C GLN A 814 -35.27 -2.93 14.78
N GLY A 815 -34.81 -3.11 13.54
CA GLY A 815 -35.41 -4.05 12.60
C GLY A 815 -36.87 -3.72 12.26
N ASN A 816 -37.24 -2.44 12.27
CA ASN A 816 -38.59 -1.98 11.97
C ASN A 816 -38.58 -0.71 11.12
N THR A 817 -37.88 -0.75 9.99
CA THR A 817 -37.93 0.31 8.98
C THR A 817 -39.29 0.28 8.29
N GLN A 818 -40.00 1.42 8.29
CA GLN A 818 -41.35 1.54 7.76
C GLN A 818 -41.49 2.76 6.81
N PRO A 819 -41.97 2.56 5.56
CA PRO A 819 -42.25 1.26 4.92
C PRO A 819 -40.96 0.42 4.72
N PRO A 820 -41.06 -0.91 4.55
CA PRO A 820 -39.91 -1.74 4.22
C PRO A 820 -39.23 -1.28 2.94
N LEU A 821 -37.90 -1.23 2.92
CA LEU A 821 -37.11 -0.81 1.75
C LEU A 821 -36.60 -1.99 0.91
N PHE A 822 -36.59 -3.20 1.49
CA PHE A 822 -36.14 -4.43 0.83
C PHE A 822 -36.83 -5.64 1.46
N ARG A 823 -36.93 -6.73 0.70
CA ARG A 823 -37.50 -8.01 1.15
C ARG A 823 -36.44 -9.07 1.47
N ALA A 824 -35.24 -8.95 0.89
CA ALA A 824 -34.15 -9.90 1.10
C ALA A 824 -32.81 -9.19 1.22
N ALA A 825 -31.88 -9.82 1.92
CA ALA A 825 -30.54 -9.32 2.16
C ALA A 825 -29.50 -10.39 1.82
N MET A 826 -28.41 -9.97 1.17
CA MET A 826 -27.27 -10.82 0.86
C MET A 826 -25.97 -10.18 1.37
N THR A 827 -25.11 -11.00 1.98
CA THR A 827 -23.84 -10.53 2.55
C THR A 827 -22.69 -11.40 2.06
N SER A 828 -21.76 -10.84 1.30
CA SER A 828 -20.46 -11.46 1.00
C SER A 828 -19.44 -10.93 1.99
N SER A 829 -19.01 -11.74 2.96
CA SER A 829 -18.00 -11.37 3.97
C SER A 829 -18.46 -10.20 4.88
N THR A 830 -19.39 -10.47 5.79
CA THR A 830 -20.05 -9.47 6.66
C THR A 830 -19.09 -8.69 7.55
N PHE A 831 -18.68 -7.47 7.16
CA PHE A 831 -17.71 -6.67 7.90
C PHE A 831 -18.32 -5.83 9.05
N MET A 832 -17.98 -6.17 10.29
CA MET A 832 -18.50 -5.55 11.51
C MET A 832 -17.34 -5.16 12.47
N PRO A 833 -16.69 -4.01 12.25
CA PRO A 833 -15.67 -3.50 13.16
C PRO A 833 -16.30 -3.03 14.48
N SER A 834 -15.48 -2.61 15.43
CA SER A 834 -15.96 -2.02 16.69
C SER A 834 -16.85 -0.79 16.43
N GLN A 835 -18.09 -0.84 16.89
CA GLN A 835 -19.09 0.23 16.80
C GLN A 835 -19.43 0.78 18.20
N PHE A 836 -18.67 1.79 18.61
CA PHE A 836 -18.93 2.49 19.85
C PHE A 836 -20.15 3.42 19.76
N TYR A 837 -20.66 3.87 20.91
CA TYR A 837 -21.65 4.94 20.93
C TYR A 837 -21.05 6.25 20.43
N TYR A 838 -21.87 7.10 19.80
CA TYR A 838 -21.40 8.36 19.22
C TYR A 838 -20.70 9.31 20.22
N ASN A 839 -21.01 9.17 21.52
CA ASN A 839 -20.45 9.95 22.61
C ASN A 839 -19.46 9.15 23.48
N ASP A 840 -19.01 8.01 22.98
CA ASP A 840 -17.95 7.23 23.61
C ASP A 840 -16.64 8.04 23.59
N PRO A 841 -15.81 8.00 24.66
CA PRO A 841 -14.55 8.73 24.69
C PRO A 841 -13.64 8.50 23.48
N TYR A 842 -13.60 7.28 22.91
CA TYR A 842 -12.79 7.01 21.72
C TYR A 842 -13.29 7.78 20.49
N VAL A 843 -14.61 7.89 20.33
CA VAL A 843 -15.24 8.62 19.21
C VAL A 843 -15.05 10.13 19.40
N GLU A 844 -15.21 10.64 20.62
CA GLU A 844 -14.96 12.05 20.94
C GLU A 844 -13.48 12.43 20.75
N ASP A 845 -12.54 11.54 21.07
CA ASP A 845 -11.11 11.76 20.84
C ASP A 845 -10.78 11.87 19.35
N ILE A 846 -11.34 11.00 18.51
CA ILE A 846 -11.21 11.09 17.04
C ILE A 846 -11.82 12.40 16.53
N TYR A 847 -13.00 12.81 17.04
CA TYR A 847 -13.61 14.10 16.68
C TYR A 847 -12.70 15.28 17.04
N ASN A 848 -12.15 15.29 18.25
CA ASN A 848 -11.26 16.35 18.73
C ASN A 848 -9.96 16.40 17.92
N GLU A 849 -9.46 15.25 17.49
CA GLU A 849 -8.32 15.13 16.60
C GLU A 849 -8.62 15.77 15.23
N VAL A 850 -9.76 15.43 14.61
CA VAL A 850 -10.22 16.06 13.36
C VAL A 850 -10.34 17.58 13.51
N VAL A 851 -10.97 18.05 14.59
CA VAL A 851 -11.10 19.49 14.90
C VAL A 851 -9.73 20.15 15.04
N SER A 852 -8.78 19.48 15.69
CA SER A 852 -7.43 20.01 15.88
C SER A 852 -6.65 20.09 14.57
N GLN A 853 -6.64 19.01 13.79
CA GLN A 853 -5.91 18.96 12.52
C GLN A 853 -6.52 19.89 11.46
N ALA A 854 -7.85 20.10 11.49
CA ALA A 854 -8.52 21.08 10.64
C ALA A 854 -8.39 22.54 11.13
N ASN A 855 -7.60 22.80 12.19
CA ASN A 855 -7.41 24.10 12.82
C ASN A 855 -8.72 24.77 13.31
N CYS A 856 -9.67 23.95 13.76
CA CYS A 856 -10.98 24.38 14.24
C CYS A 856 -11.08 24.45 15.78
N SER A 857 -10.03 24.09 16.52
CA SER A 857 -10.02 24.03 18.00
C SER A 857 -10.40 25.34 18.69
N SER A 858 -10.07 26.49 18.08
CA SER A 858 -10.37 27.82 18.65
C SER A 858 -11.77 28.34 18.28
N SER A 859 -12.51 27.64 17.41
CA SER A 859 -13.85 28.03 16.99
C SER A 859 -14.87 27.80 18.10
N ALA A 860 -15.76 28.77 18.33
CA ALA A 860 -16.91 28.60 19.22
C ALA A 860 -17.94 27.58 18.68
N ASN A 861 -17.95 27.34 17.37
CA ASN A 861 -18.73 26.28 16.72
C ASN A 861 -17.78 25.47 15.82
N GLN A 862 -17.26 24.38 16.37
CA GLN A 862 -16.25 23.55 15.72
C GLN A 862 -16.81 22.87 14.47
N LEU A 863 -18.04 22.33 14.50
CA LEU A 863 -18.66 21.71 13.33
C LEU A 863 -18.89 22.70 12.19
N SER A 864 -19.33 23.92 12.49
CA SER A 864 -19.46 24.99 11.48
C SER A 864 -18.09 25.40 10.90
N CYS A 865 -17.04 25.36 11.71
CA CYS A 865 -15.67 25.55 11.20
C CYS A 865 -15.28 24.42 10.24
N LEU A 866 -15.55 23.16 10.57
CA LEU A 866 -15.28 22.01 9.69
C LEU A 866 -16.08 22.08 8.37
N ARG A 867 -17.33 22.57 8.40
CA ARG A 867 -18.12 22.82 7.17
C ARG A 867 -17.52 23.89 6.27
N ASN A 868 -16.84 24.87 6.87
CA ASN A 868 -16.16 25.95 6.14
C ASN A 868 -14.71 25.64 5.77
N ALA A 869 -14.14 24.56 6.30
CA ALA A 869 -12.80 24.10 5.91
C ALA A 869 -12.79 23.74 4.41
N SER A 870 -11.65 23.93 3.75
CA SER A 870 -11.53 23.50 2.36
C SER A 870 -11.60 21.97 2.27
N THR A 871 -12.04 21.47 1.13
CA THR A 871 -12.06 20.04 0.83
C THR A 871 -10.65 19.43 0.98
N ASP A 872 -9.61 20.11 0.50
CA ASP A 872 -8.21 19.66 0.61
C ASP A 872 -7.73 19.50 2.06
N THR A 873 -8.10 20.45 2.93
CA THR A 873 -7.80 20.34 4.37
C THR A 873 -8.47 19.10 4.94
N LEU A 874 -9.74 18.87 4.63
CA LEU A 874 -10.47 17.72 5.14
C LEU A 874 -10.00 16.39 4.53
N ILE A 875 -9.54 16.35 3.28
CA ILE A 875 -8.86 15.20 2.69
C ILE A 875 -7.58 14.88 3.47
N THR A 876 -6.77 15.90 3.77
CA THR A 876 -5.54 15.72 4.56
C THR A 876 -5.86 15.15 5.94
N VAL A 877 -6.84 15.72 6.63
CA VAL A 877 -7.27 15.23 7.95
C VAL A 877 -7.85 13.82 7.86
N ASN A 878 -8.66 13.52 6.84
CA ASN A 878 -9.19 12.19 6.58
C ASN A 878 -8.06 11.16 6.46
N ASN A 879 -7.02 11.49 5.69
CA ASN A 879 -5.89 10.61 5.43
C ASN A 879 -5.05 10.37 6.68
N ASN A 880 -4.78 11.41 7.47
CA ASN A 880 -4.02 11.28 8.72
C ASN A 880 -4.76 10.40 9.74
N VAL A 881 -6.05 10.67 9.94
CA VAL A 881 -6.88 9.91 10.89
C VAL A 881 -7.03 8.46 10.45
N ALA A 882 -7.14 8.19 9.14
CA ALA A 882 -7.20 6.85 8.61
C ALA A 882 -5.87 6.09 8.76
N ALA A 883 -4.74 6.75 8.50
CA ALA A 883 -3.39 6.15 8.57
C ALA A 883 -2.98 5.78 10.00
N ASP A 884 -3.50 6.48 11.00
CA ASP A 884 -3.19 6.21 12.41
C ASP A 884 -3.95 4.99 12.97
N ALA A 885 -4.89 4.39 12.22
CA ALA A 885 -5.65 3.22 12.68
C ALA A 885 -4.76 1.99 12.93
N PHE A 886 -5.17 1.12 13.87
CA PHE A 886 -4.49 -0.17 14.07
C PHE A 886 -4.59 -1.01 12.78
N TYR A 887 -3.49 -1.66 12.38
CA TYR A 887 -3.42 -2.38 11.10
C TYR A 887 -4.63 -3.30 10.88
N GLY A 888 -5.23 -3.22 9.70
CA GLY A 888 -6.43 -3.97 9.32
C GLY A 888 -7.75 -3.47 9.94
N THR A 889 -7.73 -2.37 10.69
CA THR A 889 -8.93 -1.75 11.28
C THR A 889 -9.17 -0.34 10.75
N TYR A 890 -10.39 0.17 10.93
CA TYR A 890 -10.77 1.51 10.50
C TYR A 890 -11.42 2.27 11.66
N VAL A 891 -10.98 3.51 11.88
CA VAL A 891 -11.47 4.37 12.98
C VAL A 891 -12.65 5.25 12.56
N LEU A 892 -12.81 5.49 11.26
CA LEU A 892 -13.94 6.20 10.66
C LEU A 892 -14.95 5.17 10.14
N ALA A 893 -15.76 4.64 11.06
CA ALA A 893 -16.73 3.57 10.81
C ALA A 893 -18.08 3.92 11.48
N PRO A 894 -19.16 3.14 11.24
CA PRO A 894 -20.46 3.45 11.84
C PRO A 894 -20.44 3.40 13.38
N VAL A 895 -21.22 4.28 14.01
CA VAL A 895 -21.39 4.37 15.46
C VAL A 895 -22.83 4.06 15.87
N VAL A 896 -23.05 3.65 17.11
CA VAL A 896 -24.40 3.58 17.69
C VAL A 896 -24.91 5.01 17.90
N ASP A 897 -25.79 5.44 17.00
CA ASP A 897 -26.30 6.82 16.92
C ASP A 897 -27.59 7.05 17.73
N GLY A 898 -28.25 5.99 18.20
CA GLY A 898 -29.49 6.04 18.99
C GLY A 898 -30.78 6.26 18.18
N THR A 899 -30.69 6.26 16.85
CA THR A 899 -31.78 6.54 15.90
C THR A 899 -31.81 5.51 14.76
N PHE A 900 -30.87 5.57 13.81
CA PHE A 900 -30.74 4.57 12.75
C PHE A 900 -30.15 3.28 13.33
N ILE A 901 -28.97 3.36 13.97
CA ILE A 901 -28.44 2.30 14.84
C ILE A 901 -28.81 2.63 16.29
N VAL A 902 -29.91 2.06 16.78
CA VAL A 902 -30.48 2.41 18.10
C VAL A 902 -29.64 1.89 19.27
N GLU A 903 -29.09 0.69 19.12
CA GLU A 903 -28.24 0.00 20.09
C GLU A 903 -27.26 -0.91 19.33
N ARG A 904 -26.29 -1.51 20.03
CA ARG A 904 -25.30 -2.40 19.40
C ARG A 904 -25.99 -3.46 18.53
N PRO A 905 -25.55 -3.68 17.28
CA PRO A 905 -26.28 -4.55 16.36
C PRO A 905 -26.43 -6.00 16.87
N THR A 906 -25.44 -6.54 17.59
CA THR A 906 -25.54 -7.86 18.25
C THR A 906 -26.72 -7.95 19.24
N VAL A 907 -27.04 -6.85 19.95
CA VAL A 907 -28.15 -6.76 20.90
C VAL A 907 -29.49 -6.75 20.17
N THR A 908 -29.60 -6.00 19.07
CA THR A 908 -30.81 -5.96 18.24
C THR A 908 -31.12 -7.34 17.67
N LEU A 909 -30.14 -8.01 17.09
CA LEU A 909 -30.29 -9.36 16.57
C LEU A 909 -30.61 -10.38 17.67
N GLY A 910 -30.00 -10.26 18.86
CA GLY A 910 -30.29 -11.12 20.01
C GLY A 910 -31.74 -11.03 20.51
N LYS A 911 -32.45 -9.93 20.22
CA LYS A 911 -33.88 -9.77 20.47
C LYS A 911 -34.77 -10.34 19.35
N GLY A 912 -34.16 -10.86 18.28
CA GLY A 912 -34.86 -11.32 17.08
C GLY A 912 -35.42 -10.19 16.21
N LEU A 913 -34.96 -8.96 16.42
CA LEU A 913 -35.41 -7.79 15.67
C LEU A 913 -34.57 -7.62 14.40
N LYS A 914 -35.23 -7.58 13.24
CA LYS A 914 -34.58 -7.53 11.93
C LYS A 914 -35.55 -7.04 10.84
N ASN A 915 -35.00 -6.32 9.86
CA ASN A 915 -35.64 -6.02 8.59
C ASN A 915 -35.31 -7.13 7.57
N GLY A 916 -36.23 -7.40 6.63
CA GLY A 916 -36.07 -8.41 5.57
C GLY A 916 -36.59 -9.79 5.94
N ASP A 917 -37.03 -10.53 4.92
CA ASP A 917 -37.65 -11.86 5.04
C ASP A 917 -36.64 -13.00 4.94
N VAL A 918 -35.59 -12.81 4.12
CA VAL A 918 -34.59 -13.85 3.78
C VAL A 918 -33.17 -13.29 3.84
N LEU A 919 -32.25 -14.11 4.34
CA LEU A 919 -30.81 -13.85 4.36
C LEU A 919 -30.03 -14.88 3.54
N PHE A 920 -29.07 -14.43 2.75
CA PHE A 920 -28.07 -15.29 2.12
C PHE A 920 -26.67 -14.76 2.40
N SER A 921 -25.81 -15.57 2.99
CA SER A 921 -24.45 -15.13 3.35
C SER A 921 -23.39 -16.07 2.84
N VAL A 922 -22.30 -15.52 2.33
CA VAL A 922 -21.07 -16.25 2.00
C VAL A 922 -19.91 -15.59 2.72
N THR A 923 -18.96 -16.38 3.19
CA THR A 923 -17.66 -15.91 3.71
C THR A 923 -16.54 -16.61 2.97
N ASN A 924 -15.39 -15.98 2.84
CA ASN A 924 -14.16 -16.61 2.39
C ASN A 924 -13.53 -17.41 3.56
N THR A 925 -12.67 -18.40 3.28
CA THR A 925 -12.07 -19.24 4.34
C THR A 925 -11.06 -18.46 5.21
N PHE A 926 -10.26 -17.57 4.61
CA PHE A 926 -9.18 -16.83 5.28
C PHE A 926 -9.44 -15.32 5.28
N GLU A 927 -10.58 -14.92 5.81
CA GLU A 927 -11.03 -13.51 5.86
C GLU A 927 -10.01 -12.57 6.51
N GLY A 928 -9.30 -13.01 7.55
CA GLY A 928 -8.40 -12.14 8.33
C GLY A 928 -7.03 -11.89 7.70
N ARG A 929 -6.65 -12.62 6.65
CA ARG A 929 -5.25 -12.66 6.18
C ARG A 929 -4.76 -11.31 5.67
N GLU A 930 -5.61 -10.59 4.96
CA GLU A 930 -5.30 -9.27 4.39
C GLU A 930 -5.34 -8.14 5.45
N PHE A 931 -5.79 -8.45 6.67
CA PHE A 931 -6.02 -7.47 7.74
C PHE A 931 -5.08 -7.67 8.93
N VAL A 932 -4.07 -8.52 8.80
CA VAL A 932 -3.03 -8.70 9.82
C VAL A 932 -1.68 -8.43 9.20
N ASP A 933 -0.87 -7.63 9.88
CA ASP A 933 0.49 -7.34 9.45
C ASP A 933 1.28 -8.64 9.34
N SER A 934 1.74 -8.97 8.13
CA SER A 934 2.57 -10.15 7.88
C SER A 934 3.87 -10.16 8.70
N GLY A 935 4.34 -8.99 9.15
CA GLY A 935 5.47 -8.79 10.05
C GLY A 935 5.12 -8.81 11.54
N LEU A 936 3.93 -9.31 11.94
CA LEU A 936 3.47 -9.31 13.32
C LEU A 936 4.51 -9.86 14.30
N THR A 937 5.04 -8.98 15.16
CA THR A 937 5.99 -9.35 16.23
C THR A 937 5.32 -9.61 17.58
N MET A 938 4.07 -9.18 17.74
CA MET A 938 3.30 -9.37 18.97
C MET A 938 2.91 -10.83 19.16
N ASN A 939 2.94 -11.30 20.40
CA ASN A 939 2.23 -12.54 20.73
C ASN A 939 0.72 -12.32 20.72
N ILE A 940 -0.05 -13.40 20.70
CA ILE A 940 -1.52 -13.30 20.61
C ILE A 940 -2.17 -12.51 21.76
N THR A 941 -1.62 -12.57 22.98
CA THR A 941 -2.15 -11.81 24.13
C THR A 941 -1.93 -10.31 23.94
N GLU A 942 -0.76 -9.91 23.45
CA GLU A 942 -0.44 -8.52 23.10
C GLU A 942 -1.31 -8.04 21.94
N TYR A 943 -1.43 -8.84 20.87
CA TYR A 943 -2.28 -8.52 19.73
C TYR A 943 -3.73 -8.30 20.13
N LEU A 944 -4.31 -9.19 20.94
CA LEU A 944 -5.66 -9.06 21.47
C LEU A 944 -5.84 -7.81 22.35
N ALA A 945 -4.85 -7.48 23.17
CA ALA A 945 -4.86 -6.27 23.99
C ALA A 945 -4.80 -4.98 23.15
N GLN A 946 -4.07 -5.00 22.03
CA GLN A 946 -4.04 -3.90 21.08
C GLN A 946 -5.36 -3.83 20.29
N LEU A 947 -5.84 -4.93 19.74
CA LEU A 947 -7.07 -4.96 18.94
C LEU A 947 -8.30 -4.55 19.75
N TYR A 948 -8.40 -5.03 21.00
CA TYR A 948 -9.55 -4.77 21.89
C TYR A 948 -9.13 -4.29 23.29
N PRO A 949 -8.79 -3.00 23.44
CA PRO A 949 -8.20 -2.46 24.67
C PRO A 949 -9.12 -2.46 25.91
N ARG A 950 -10.42 -2.77 25.74
CA ARG A 950 -11.38 -2.88 26.84
C ARG A 950 -11.52 -4.29 27.42
N LEU A 951 -10.92 -5.30 26.79
CA LEU A 951 -10.89 -6.64 27.36
C LEU A 951 -10.00 -6.66 28.60
N ASN A 952 -10.46 -7.35 29.64
CA ASN A 952 -9.63 -7.59 30.81
C ASN A 952 -8.69 -8.79 30.59
N ALA A 953 -7.71 -8.96 31.48
CA ALA A 953 -6.70 -10.02 31.34
C ALA A 953 -7.27 -11.45 31.31
N GLU A 954 -8.39 -11.72 31.98
CA GLU A 954 -9.05 -13.04 31.96
C GLU A 954 -9.68 -13.30 30.59
N GLN A 955 -10.39 -12.31 30.05
CA GLN A 955 -10.97 -12.37 28.71
C GLN A 955 -9.87 -12.53 27.64
N ILE A 956 -8.79 -11.77 27.73
CA ILE A 956 -7.67 -11.90 26.77
C ILE A 956 -7.05 -13.31 26.84
N ALA A 957 -6.86 -13.85 28.05
CA ALA A 957 -6.31 -15.19 28.22
C ALA A 957 -7.24 -16.28 27.67
N GLU A 958 -8.56 -16.14 27.85
CA GLU A 958 -9.56 -17.05 27.28
C GLU A 958 -9.59 -16.98 25.75
N ALA A 959 -9.61 -15.77 25.18
CA ALA A 959 -9.49 -15.57 23.73
C ALA A 959 -8.20 -16.19 23.19
N ALA A 960 -7.04 -15.91 23.79
CA ALA A 960 -5.77 -16.50 23.37
C ALA A 960 -5.78 -18.04 23.42
N TYR A 961 -6.41 -18.63 24.44
CA TYR A 961 -6.57 -20.07 24.56
C TYR A 961 -7.41 -20.67 23.43
N LEU A 962 -8.49 -20.00 23.03
CA LEU A 962 -9.38 -20.47 21.95
C LEU A 962 -8.68 -20.58 20.58
N TYR A 963 -7.60 -19.82 20.35
CA TYR A 963 -6.80 -19.88 19.12
C TYR A 963 -5.51 -20.67 19.27
N SER A 964 -5.21 -21.26 20.45
CA SER A 964 -3.93 -21.93 20.70
C SER A 964 -3.70 -23.21 19.89
N TYR A 965 -4.69 -23.66 19.12
CA TYR A 965 -4.56 -24.78 18.20
C TYR A 965 -3.81 -24.39 16.90
N LEU A 966 -3.69 -23.09 16.61
CA LEU A 966 -2.90 -22.55 15.51
C LEU A 966 -1.44 -22.38 15.96
N GLU A 967 -0.51 -22.73 15.07
CA GLU A 967 0.91 -22.90 15.42
C GLU A 967 1.64 -21.58 15.70
N THR A 968 1.33 -20.52 14.95
CA THR A 968 2.05 -19.24 15.03
C THR A 968 1.15 -18.11 15.56
N SER A 969 1.76 -17.10 16.19
CA SER A 969 1.03 -15.88 16.61
C SER A 969 0.38 -15.16 15.43
N LEU A 970 0.99 -15.23 14.24
CA LEU A 970 0.45 -14.66 13.02
C LEU A 970 -0.84 -15.38 12.61
N ASP A 971 -0.82 -16.72 12.55
CA ASP A 971 -2.02 -17.49 12.22
C ASP A 971 -3.13 -17.27 13.27
N GLN A 972 -2.76 -17.20 14.55
CA GLN A 972 -3.68 -16.89 15.64
C GLN A 972 -4.31 -15.50 15.45
N ALA A 973 -3.52 -14.49 15.12
CA ALA A 973 -4.01 -13.14 14.85
C ALA A 973 -4.92 -13.08 13.61
N ILE A 974 -4.55 -13.78 12.52
CA ILE A 974 -5.37 -13.93 11.32
C ILE A 974 -6.72 -14.56 11.66
N GLY A 975 -6.70 -15.63 12.46
CA GLY A 975 -7.91 -16.29 12.96
C GLY A 975 -8.78 -15.36 13.79
N VAL A 976 -8.19 -14.64 14.76
CA VAL A 976 -8.90 -13.64 15.58
C VAL A 976 -9.53 -12.56 14.70
N MET A 977 -8.75 -11.90 13.85
CA MET A 977 -9.17 -10.80 12.99
C MET A 977 -10.32 -11.22 12.05
N GLY A 978 -10.14 -12.33 11.35
CA GLY A 978 -11.15 -12.84 10.42
C GLY A 978 -12.44 -13.26 11.13
N GLU A 979 -12.32 -13.91 12.29
CA GLU A 979 -13.49 -14.39 13.01
C GLU A 979 -14.26 -13.28 13.72
N THR A 980 -13.58 -12.38 14.41
CA THR A 980 -14.26 -11.34 15.21
C THR A 980 -14.95 -10.31 14.34
N ILE A 981 -14.33 -9.90 13.22
CA ILE A 981 -14.81 -8.78 12.39
C ILE A 981 -15.66 -9.26 11.22
N ILE A 982 -15.49 -10.50 10.72
CA ILE A 982 -16.13 -10.94 9.47
C ILE A 982 -16.97 -12.21 9.63
N ILE A 983 -16.36 -13.31 10.09
CA ILE A 983 -17.02 -14.63 10.08
C ILE A 983 -18.11 -14.72 11.17
N CYS A 984 -17.81 -14.40 12.43
CA CYS A 984 -18.79 -14.49 13.53
C CYS A 984 -19.98 -13.53 13.38
N PRO A 985 -19.81 -12.27 12.91
CA PRO A 985 -20.94 -11.41 12.56
C PRO A 985 -21.90 -12.04 11.56
N THR A 986 -21.39 -12.81 10.60
CA THR A 986 -22.22 -13.57 9.67
C THR A 986 -23.05 -14.63 10.39
N TYR A 987 -22.46 -15.37 11.34
CA TYR A 987 -23.23 -16.33 12.15
C TYR A 987 -24.29 -15.67 13.02
N PHE A 988 -24.02 -14.49 13.58
CA PHE A 988 -25.02 -13.75 14.36
C PHE A 988 -26.24 -13.37 13.52
N LEU A 989 -26.03 -12.98 12.25
CA LEU A 989 -27.12 -12.78 11.29
C LEU A 989 -27.86 -14.08 11.01
N GLN A 990 -27.15 -15.16 10.72
CA GLN A 990 -27.75 -16.45 10.38
C GLN A 990 -28.63 -17.00 11.51
N GLU A 991 -28.22 -16.82 12.77
CA GLU A 991 -29.05 -17.16 13.92
C GLU A 991 -30.30 -16.30 14.04
N ALA A 992 -30.21 -14.99 13.80
CA ALA A 992 -31.38 -14.12 13.78
C ALA A 992 -32.35 -14.50 12.64
N PHE A 993 -31.83 -15.01 11.52
CA PHE A 993 -32.57 -15.56 10.37
C PHE A 993 -32.75 -17.08 10.42
N ALA A 994 -32.70 -17.71 11.59
CA ALA A 994 -32.87 -19.15 11.71
C ALA A 994 -34.17 -19.65 11.02
N GLY A 995 -34.01 -20.48 9.98
CA GLY A 995 -35.13 -21.00 9.16
C GLY A 995 -35.59 -20.09 8.04
N GLN A 996 -34.85 -19.02 7.80
CA GLN A 996 -35.06 -18.02 6.76
C GLN A 996 -33.72 -17.61 6.13
N GLY A 997 -32.66 -18.36 6.37
CA GLY A 997 -31.29 -18.01 6.00
C GLY A 997 -30.49 -19.19 5.48
N TRP A 998 -29.59 -18.92 4.54
CA TRP A 998 -28.60 -19.85 4.02
C TRP A 998 -27.19 -19.27 4.16
N LYS A 999 -26.25 -20.14 4.53
CA LYS A 999 -24.85 -19.80 4.74
C LYS A 999 -23.95 -20.68 3.88
N GLY A 1000 -22.98 -20.06 3.22
CA GLY A 1000 -21.99 -20.73 2.38
C GLY A 1000 -20.58 -20.24 2.70
N GLU A 1001 -19.60 -20.98 2.19
CA GLU A 1001 -18.18 -20.70 2.31
C GLU A 1001 -17.53 -20.81 0.93
N PHE A 1002 -16.80 -19.77 0.55
CA PHE A 1002 -15.93 -19.75 -0.60
C PHE A 1002 -14.51 -20.12 -0.15
N ALA A 1003 -14.02 -21.26 -0.61
CA ALA A 1003 -12.80 -21.89 -0.12
C ALA A 1003 -11.77 -22.18 -1.22
N LEU A 1004 -11.92 -21.58 -2.41
CA LEU A 1004 -10.91 -21.72 -3.45
C LEU A 1004 -9.58 -21.11 -2.98
N PRO A 1005 -8.47 -21.87 -2.94
CA PRO A 1005 -7.19 -21.35 -2.46
C PRO A 1005 -6.72 -20.12 -3.26
N PRO A 1006 -6.17 -19.09 -2.59
CA PRO A 1006 -5.87 -19.04 -1.15
C PRO A 1006 -7.07 -18.73 -0.25
N GLY A 1007 -8.24 -18.37 -0.78
CA GLY A 1007 -9.47 -18.19 -0.02
C GLY A 1007 -9.49 -16.92 0.82
N ASN A 1008 -8.80 -15.87 0.36
CA ASN A 1008 -8.68 -14.61 1.07
C ASN A 1008 -9.94 -13.73 0.87
N HIS A 1009 -10.08 -12.70 1.71
CA HIS A 1009 -11.18 -11.74 1.62
C HIS A 1009 -11.34 -11.15 0.21
N GLY A 1010 -12.57 -11.13 -0.31
CA GLY A 1010 -12.91 -10.52 -1.60
C GLY A 1010 -12.59 -11.37 -2.84
N GLN A 1011 -11.98 -12.55 -2.68
CA GLN A 1011 -11.64 -13.43 -3.82
C GLN A 1011 -12.85 -14.08 -4.49
N ASP A 1012 -14.03 -13.97 -3.88
CA ASP A 1012 -15.30 -14.40 -4.43
C ASP A 1012 -15.94 -13.39 -5.41
N ILE A 1013 -15.54 -12.11 -5.36
CA ILE A 1013 -16.10 -11.02 -6.20
C ILE A 1013 -16.09 -11.35 -7.71
N PRO A 1014 -14.97 -11.82 -8.29
CA PRO A 1014 -14.91 -12.06 -9.74
C PRO A 1014 -15.89 -13.14 -10.23
N TYR A 1015 -16.43 -13.96 -9.33
CA TYR A 1015 -17.36 -15.03 -9.68
C TYR A 1015 -18.80 -14.56 -9.87
N TYR A 1016 -19.15 -13.34 -9.44
CA TYR A 1016 -20.44 -12.71 -9.72
C TYR A 1016 -20.33 -11.30 -10.37
N PHE A 1017 -19.13 -10.73 -10.42
CA PHE A 1017 -18.75 -9.65 -11.33
C PHE A 1017 -17.59 -10.13 -12.22
N THR A 1018 -17.92 -10.86 -13.29
CA THR A 1018 -16.93 -11.49 -14.19
C THR A 1018 -15.94 -10.54 -14.87
N SER A 1019 -16.27 -9.25 -14.96
CA SER A 1019 -15.44 -8.18 -15.50
C SER A 1019 -14.57 -7.50 -14.44
N TYR A 1020 -14.76 -7.83 -13.16
CA TYR A 1020 -13.97 -7.29 -12.05
C TYR A 1020 -12.53 -7.85 -12.11
N PRO A 1021 -11.49 -6.99 -12.10
CA PRO A 1021 -10.11 -7.44 -12.16
C PRO A 1021 -9.54 -7.83 -10.78
N PRO A 1022 -8.73 -8.89 -10.67
CA PRO A 1022 -8.53 -9.94 -11.69
C PRO A 1022 -9.80 -10.79 -11.82
N GLY A 1023 -10.10 -11.26 -13.05
CA GLY A 1023 -11.23 -12.17 -13.27
C GLY A 1023 -11.10 -13.48 -12.48
N PRO A 1024 -12.07 -14.41 -12.56
CA PRO A 1024 -12.06 -15.66 -11.80
C PRO A 1024 -10.72 -16.41 -11.89
N SER A 1025 -10.04 -16.59 -10.76
CA SER A 1025 -8.78 -17.33 -10.66
C SER A 1025 -8.91 -18.80 -11.05
N TYR A 1026 -10.11 -19.37 -10.89
CA TYR A 1026 -10.49 -20.70 -11.32
C TYR A 1026 -11.59 -20.60 -12.37
N ASP A 1027 -11.18 -20.50 -13.64
CA ASP A 1027 -12.10 -20.47 -14.79
C ASP A 1027 -12.69 -21.85 -15.07
N ASN A 1028 -13.76 -22.17 -14.34
CA ASN A 1028 -14.55 -23.36 -14.54
C ASN A 1028 -16.03 -22.98 -14.61
N THR A 1029 -16.63 -23.10 -15.80
CA THR A 1029 -18.02 -22.70 -16.05
C THR A 1029 -19.01 -23.35 -15.09
N GLN A 1030 -18.83 -24.64 -14.75
CA GLN A 1030 -19.73 -25.33 -13.83
C GLN A 1030 -19.62 -24.77 -12.41
N PHE A 1031 -18.39 -24.49 -11.95
CA PHE A 1031 -18.15 -23.89 -10.64
C PHE A 1031 -18.73 -22.47 -10.58
N ILE A 1032 -18.35 -21.62 -11.54
CA ILE A 1032 -18.81 -20.22 -11.64
C ILE A 1032 -20.34 -20.19 -11.64
N THR A 1033 -20.97 -20.93 -12.55
CA THR A 1033 -22.45 -20.98 -12.65
C THR A 1033 -23.10 -21.51 -11.36
N SER A 1034 -22.51 -22.51 -10.71
CA SER A 1034 -23.06 -23.05 -9.45
C SER A 1034 -22.96 -22.03 -8.31
N PHE A 1035 -21.86 -21.27 -8.25
CA PHE A 1035 -21.65 -20.24 -7.24
C PHE A 1035 -22.55 -19.03 -7.48
N SER A 1036 -22.41 -18.37 -8.63
CA SER A 1036 -23.10 -17.13 -8.99
C SER A 1036 -24.62 -17.28 -9.01
N GLN A 1037 -25.14 -18.35 -9.62
CA GLN A 1037 -26.58 -18.62 -9.68
C GLN A 1037 -27.22 -18.77 -8.31
N SER A 1038 -26.47 -19.21 -7.29
CA SER A 1038 -27.02 -19.34 -5.94
C SER A 1038 -27.50 -17.99 -5.40
N PHE A 1039 -26.75 -16.91 -5.69
CA PHE A 1039 -27.15 -15.53 -5.37
C PHE A 1039 -28.34 -15.09 -6.23
N MET A 1040 -28.28 -15.31 -7.54
CA MET A 1040 -29.36 -14.90 -8.46
C MET A 1040 -30.70 -15.58 -8.14
N SER A 1041 -30.65 -16.82 -7.66
CA SER A 1041 -31.83 -17.59 -7.27
C SER A 1041 -32.48 -17.06 -5.99
N ILE A 1042 -31.71 -16.47 -5.07
CA ILE A 1042 -32.26 -15.72 -3.93
C ILE A 1042 -33.03 -14.50 -4.43
N VAL A 1043 -32.45 -13.73 -5.35
CA VAL A 1043 -33.08 -12.51 -5.87
C VAL A 1043 -34.39 -12.82 -6.58
N ARG A 1044 -34.39 -13.84 -7.44
CA ARG A 1044 -35.56 -14.22 -8.25
C ARG A 1044 -36.63 -14.92 -7.41
N ASP A 1045 -36.24 -15.95 -6.65
CA ASP A 1045 -37.13 -16.95 -6.08
C ASP A 1045 -37.08 -17.03 -4.54
N LEU A 1046 -36.26 -16.21 -3.87
CA LEU A 1046 -36.02 -16.24 -2.42
C LEU A 1046 -35.51 -17.61 -1.92
N ASN A 1047 -34.85 -18.37 -2.79
CA ASN A 1047 -34.36 -19.71 -2.49
C ASN A 1047 -33.16 -20.07 -3.37
N PRO A 1048 -31.98 -20.37 -2.81
CA PRO A 1048 -30.77 -20.66 -3.59
C PRO A 1048 -30.83 -22.04 -4.26
N ASN A 1049 -31.83 -22.87 -3.93
CA ASN A 1049 -32.07 -24.16 -4.56
C ASN A 1049 -32.87 -24.07 -5.87
N ALA A 1050 -33.45 -22.91 -6.19
CA ALA A 1050 -34.04 -22.70 -7.50
C ALA A 1050 -32.93 -22.76 -8.55
N LYS A 1051 -33.18 -23.44 -9.67
CA LYS A 1051 -32.19 -23.60 -10.74
C LYS A 1051 -32.81 -23.22 -12.06
N PHE A 1052 -32.25 -22.20 -12.69
CA PHE A 1052 -32.65 -21.77 -14.04
C PHE A 1052 -31.59 -22.09 -15.10
N ASP A 1053 -30.33 -22.37 -14.70
CA ASP A 1053 -29.32 -22.93 -15.60
C ASP A 1053 -29.12 -24.44 -15.31
N PRO A 1054 -29.22 -25.31 -16.32
CA PRO A 1054 -29.04 -26.75 -16.14
C PRO A 1054 -27.60 -27.18 -15.77
N SER A 1055 -26.60 -26.31 -15.95
CA SER A 1055 -25.20 -26.56 -15.56
C SER A 1055 -24.94 -26.32 -14.07
N ASN A 1056 -25.87 -25.69 -13.34
CA ASN A 1056 -25.77 -25.53 -11.89
C ASN A 1056 -25.87 -26.89 -11.19
N THR A 1057 -24.77 -27.31 -10.59
CA THR A 1057 -24.63 -28.60 -9.90
C THR A 1057 -24.68 -28.52 -8.38
N THR A 1058 -25.06 -27.39 -7.78
CA THR A 1058 -25.21 -27.31 -6.32
C THR A 1058 -26.12 -28.42 -5.79
N PRO A 1059 -25.71 -29.17 -4.74
CA PRO A 1059 -26.61 -30.09 -4.08
C PRO A 1059 -27.70 -29.31 -3.31
N PRO A 1060 -28.75 -29.99 -2.81
CA PRO A 1060 -29.74 -29.35 -1.95
C PRO A 1060 -29.09 -28.62 -0.76
N TRP A 1061 -29.34 -27.33 -0.66
CA TRP A 1061 -28.83 -26.42 0.36
C TRP A 1061 -29.90 -26.19 1.42
N THR A 1062 -29.66 -26.75 2.61
CA THR A 1062 -30.53 -26.59 3.78
C THR A 1062 -30.39 -25.21 4.40
N MET A 1063 -31.47 -24.70 4.98
CA MET A 1063 -31.42 -23.47 5.77
C MET A 1063 -30.63 -23.68 7.07
N TRP A 1064 -30.05 -22.61 7.60
CA TRP A 1064 -29.13 -22.58 8.75
C TRP A 1064 -29.68 -23.25 10.04
N ASN A 1065 -30.99 -23.33 10.23
CA ASN A 1065 -31.59 -23.94 11.43
C ASN A 1065 -31.68 -25.48 11.41
N GLN A 1066 -31.24 -26.14 10.34
CA GLN A 1066 -31.25 -27.59 10.20
C GLN A 1066 -29.83 -28.17 10.29
N GLY A 1067 -29.27 -28.18 11.50
CA GLY A 1067 -28.02 -28.89 11.80
C GLY A 1067 -26.73 -28.14 11.47
N ASN A 1068 -26.74 -26.80 11.54
CA ASN A 1068 -25.59 -25.93 11.31
C ASN A 1068 -24.88 -26.27 9.99
N SER A 1069 -25.65 -26.41 8.91
CA SER A 1069 -25.11 -26.84 7.63
C SER A 1069 -24.91 -25.66 6.68
N GLU A 1070 -23.77 -25.66 5.99
CA GLU A 1070 -23.35 -24.64 5.03
C GLU A 1070 -23.00 -25.28 3.68
N MET A 1071 -23.03 -24.49 2.61
CA MET A 1071 -22.51 -24.89 1.30
C MET A 1071 -21.04 -24.52 1.16
N LEU A 1072 -20.18 -25.51 0.90
CA LEU A 1072 -18.79 -25.29 0.54
C LEU A 1072 -18.64 -25.16 -0.98
N PHE A 1073 -17.93 -24.13 -1.41
CA PHE A 1073 -17.46 -23.96 -2.78
C PHE A 1073 -15.93 -24.03 -2.81
N ASN A 1074 -15.40 -25.19 -3.21
CA ASN A 1074 -13.97 -25.48 -3.21
C ASN A 1074 -13.54 -26.18 -4.52
N VAL A 1075 -12.26 -26.51 -4.63
CA VAL A 1075 -11.67 -27.35 -5.67
C VAL A 1075 -10.88 -28.49 -5.02
N THR A 1076 -10.96 -29.69 -5.60
CA THR A 1076 -10.13 -30.82 -5.15
C THR A 1076 -8.66 -30.59 -5.53
N GLU A 1077 -7.74 -31.34 -4.91
CA GLU A 1077 -6.31 -31.33 -5.28
C GLU A 1077 -6.05 -31.58 -6.78
N THR A 1078 -6.97 -32.27 -7.46
CA THR A 1078 -6.90 -32.57 -8.90
C THR A 1078 -7.48 -31.46 -9.79
N GLY A 1079 -7.93 -30.34 -9.23
CA GLY A 1079 -8.52 -29.23 -9.96
C GLY A 1079 -10.01 -29.42 -10.34
N THR A 1080 -10.74 -30.33 -9.68
CA THR A 1080 -12.16 -30.60 -9.96
C THR A 1080 -13.05 -29.79 -9.01
N PRO A 1081 -14.18 -29.20 -9.47
CA PRO A 1081 -15.10 -28.50 -8.56
C PRO A 1081 -15.56 -29.40 -7.41
N GLU A 1082 -15.39 -28.94 -6.17
CA GLU A 1082 -15.89 -29.56 -4.96
C GLU A 1082 -16.99 -28.66 -4.37
N ILE A 1083 -18.24 -28.96 -4.73
CA ILE A 1083 -19.42 -28.22 -4.26
C ILE A 1083 -20.27 -29.18 -3.44
N ARG A 1084 -20.31 -28.97 -2.12
CA ARG A 1084 -21.03 -29.86 -1.20
C ARG A 1084 -21.52 -29.14 0.04
N THR A 1085 -22.56 -29.68 0.65
CA THR A 1085 -22.92 -29.26 2.00
C THR A 1085 -21.99 -29.90 3.05
N TYR A 1086 -21.76 -29.17 4.13
CA TYR A 1086 -21.04 -29.67 5.30
C TYR A 1086 -21.63 -29.06 6.57
N THR A 1087 -21.24 -29.58 7.74
CA THR A 1087 -21.63 -29.02 9.04
C THR A 1087 -20.52 -28.13 9.56
N THR A 1088 -20.86 -26.90 9.98
CA THR A 1088 -19.94 -25.96 10.60
C THR A 1088 -19.19 -26.60 11.76
N ASP A 1089 -17.90 -26.30 11.89
CA ASP A 1089 -17.09 -26.76 13.01
C ASP A 1089 -17.66 -26.24 14.35
N GLU A 1090 -17.87 -27.15 15.30
CA GLU A 1090 -18.35 -26.82 16.65
C GLU A 1090 -17.37 -25.89 17.38
N ALA A 1091 -16.06 -26.02 17.12
CA ALA A 1091 -15.05 -25.15 17.71
C ALA A 1091 -15.16 -23.70 17.20
N LEU A 1092 -15.51 -23.50 15.92
CA LEU A 1092 -15.76 -22.16 15.37
C LEU A 1092 -17.00 -21.53 16.02
N LEU A 1093 -18.07 -22.31 16.18
CA LEU A 1093 -19.28 -21.84 16.86
C LEU A 1093 -19.02 -21.49 18.34
N GLU A 1094 -18.17 -22.25 19.02
CA GLU A 1094 -17.71 -21.94 20.38
C GLU A 1094 -16.95 -20.61 20.44
N ARG A 1095 -16.02 -20.37 19.50
CA ARG A 1095 -15.31 -19.09 19.39
C ARG A 1095 -16.25 -17.93 19.11
N CYS A 1096 -17.21 -18.09 18.19
CA CYS A 1096 -18.21 -17.05 17.92
C CYS A 1096 -19.13 -16.80 19.11
N ALA A 1097 -19.49 -17.82 19.89
CA ALA A 1097 -20.24 -17.66 21.13
C ALA A 1097 -19.43 -16.87 22.18
N TYR A 1098 -18.12 -17.14 22.31
CA TYR A 1098 -17.21 -16.36 23.15
C TYR A 1098 -17.19 -14.89 22.71
N TRP A 1099 -16.96 -14.60 21.43
CA TRP A 1099 -16.93 -13.21 20.92
C TRP A 1099 -18.23 -12.47 21.17
N ARG A 1100 -19.37 -13.16 21.02
CA ARG A 1100 -20.67 -12.59 21.38
C ARG A 1100 -20.78 -12.26 22.86
N SER A 1101 -20.23 -13.11 23.74
CA SER A 1101 -20.28 -12.89 25.19
C SER A 1101 -19.49 -11.65 25.64
N VAL A 1102 -18.45 -11.28 24.89
CA VAL A 1102 -17.62 -10.09 25.14
C VAL A 1102 -17.93 -8.91 24.21
N SER A 1103 -18.98 -9.01 23.40
CA SER A 1103 -19.45 -8.00 22.43
C SER A 1103 -19.50 -6.59 23.01
N GLU A 1104 -19.90 -6.45 24.28
CA GLU A 1104 -19.92 -5.18 24.98
C GLU A 1104 -18.55 -4.48 25.06
N TYR A 1105 -17.49 -5.26 25.30
CA TYR A 1105 -16.14 -4.75 25.48
C TYR A 1105 -15.46 -4.49 24.14
N ILE A 1106 -15.73 -5.32 23.13
CA ILE A 1106 -15.18 -5.16 21.78
C ILE A 1106 -16.00 -4.19 20.91
N GLY A 1107 -17.11 -3.66 21.42
CA GLY A 1107 -17.93 -2.68 20.72
C GLY A 1107 -18.82 -3.25 19.61
N GLN A 1108 -19.27 -4.51 19.69
CA GLN A 1108 -20.11 -5.14 18.66
C GLN A 1108 -21.55 -5.37 19.11
#